data_AF-A0A1I3SD65-F1
#
_entry.id   AF-A0A1I3SD65-F1
#
_cell.length_a   1.000
_cell.length_b   1.000
_cell.length_c   1.000
_cell.angle_alpha   90.00
_cell.angle_beta   90.00
_cell.angle_gamma   90.00
#
_symmetry.space_group_name_H-M   'P 1'
#
loop_
_entity.id
_entity.type
_entity.pdbx_description
1 polymer ?
#
loop_
_entity_poly.entity_id
_entity_poly.type
_entity_poly.pdbx_seq_one_letter_code
_entity_poly.pdbx_strand_id
1 'polypeptide(L)'
;MSRRFSVSIILTLAAAIAWLAPSRSFPLLAEHPRTGNSPIAAQPLAANQTENPFPGRFPAPSFDGGTEWLNTSGPISLQDLRGKIVILDFWTYCCINCMHILPDLKYLEQKYPNELVVIGVHSAKFDNEKESENIREAIMRYEIAHPVVNDSEMTIARKYQFSSWPTLVLIDPEGNFVGRQPGEGNRELFDEVIGKMVAYHRAKGTLDEKPVKFNLEREKVEPTPLRFPGKVLADEAGGRLFITDSNHNRIVISSFTGQLLDIIGTGAIGAKDGGYAEASFDHPQGVALVKNDLYVADTENHLIRKIDLKKKQVATLAGTGVQSHVRPTFGGGGTMRKTALNSPWSIVELKDHLYVAMAGPHQLWRHHLGSDSIVPFVGSGREDIIDGPLRESALAQPSDIVTDGQVLYHVDSEGSAVRRDDVGPRAHVSTVVGPHDIPQGQSLFAFGDIDGVGDAVRLQHPIGLAIHNGSLYVADTYNDKIKKVDPVARTAVTWLGTGERGKGLEPVELFEPSGIAIAGNTMYIADTNNHRILATDLTTKKTREFVVNGLTPPTPPKTTEEEPYAGKTDDLPSSTVSGAGPLTVQVNFELPFEHELNQLAPLSYKVTVNGSQSVIDPEVIGKRKRAEADKTSATFTIPLTGKAGTTEVTLTVNYQYCKHGTGGVCRFATQQWKLPLTVASQGTDRITLTAKP
;
A
#
# COMPACT_ATOMS: atom_id res chain seq x y z
N MET A 1 70.87 -7.78 -35.06
CA MET A 1 70.57 -8.24 -33.68
C MET A 1 69.12 -8.70 -33.66
N SER A 2 68.81 -9.91 -34.13
CA SER A 2 68.81 -11.21 -33.42
C SER A 2 67.60 -11.42 -32.48
N ARG A 3 66.51 -11.98 -33.04
CA ARG A 3 65.82 -13.27 -32.70
C ARG A 3 64.78 -13.14 -31.56
N ARG A 4 63.44 -13.28 -31.77
CA ARG A 4 62.54 -14.40 -32.19
C ARG A 4 62.37 -15.54 -31.16
N PHE A 5 61.10 -15.96 -30.98
CA PHE A 5 60.52 -17.19 -30.36
C PHE A 5 60.52 -17.26 -28.81
N SER A 6 59.59 -17.90 -28.09
CA SER A 6 58.31 -18.60 -28.35
C SER A 6 57.63 -18.92 -26.99
N VAL A 7 56.33 -19.23 -27.07
CA VAL A 7 55.40 -19.82 -26.07
C VAL A 7 55.98 -20.89 -25.14
N SER A 8 55.58 -20.92 -23.84
CA SER A 8 55.07 -22.11 -23.15
C SER A 8 54.47 -21.86 -21.75
N ILE A 9 53.35 -22.54 -21.54
CA ILE A 9 52.54 -22.75 -20.34
C ILE A 9 53.31 -23.58 -19.29
N ILE A 10 53.17 -23.26 -17.99
CA ILE A 10 53.42 -24.23 -16.90
C ILE A 10 52.27 -24.19 -15.90
N LEU A 11 51.53 -25.31 -15.88
CA LEU A 11 50.66 -25.81 -14.81
C LEU A 11 51.52 -26.20 -13.60
N THR A 12 51.02 -25.99 -12.38
CA THR A 12 51.45 -26.76 -11.21
C THR A 12 50.25 -27.40 -10.53
N LEU A 13 50.18 -28.73 -10.68
CA LEU A 13 49.34 -29.67 -9.95
C LEU A 13 50.31 -30.54 -9.14
N ALA A 14 50.04 -30.79 -7.85
CA ALA A 14 50.73 -31.81 -7.08
C ALA A 14 49.72 -32.58 -6.21
N ALA A 15 49.77 -33.90 -6.33
CA ALA A 15 48.79 -34.87 -5.89
C ALA A 15 49.14 -35.54 -4.54
N ALA A 16 48.12 -36.23 -4.01
CA ALA A 16 48.07 -37.01 -2.77
C ALA A 16 48.90 -38.31 -2.76
N ILE A 17 49.20 -38.82 -1.55
CA ILE A 17 49.38 -40.25 -1.26
C ILE A 17 48.78 -40.57 0.14
N ALA A 18 47.95 -41.62 0.18
CA ALA A 18 47.31 -42.24 1.35
C ALA A 18 48.06 -43.51 1.81
N TRP A 19 47.88 -43.96 3.06
CA TRP A 19 48.15 -45.34 3.52
C TRP A 19 47.20 -45.77 4.66
N LEU A 20 47.01 -47.09 4.78
CA LEU A 20 45.83 -47.83 5.27
C LEU A 20 45.84 -48.20 6.77
N ALA A 21 44.63 -48.59 7.25
CA ALA A 21 44.26 -49.08 8.58
C ALA A 21 44.89 -50.44 9.01
N PRO A 22 44.64 -50.91 10.26
CA PRO A 22 43.54 -51.88 10.42
C PRO A 22 42.73 -51.82 11.75
N SER A 23 41.58 -52.47 11.69
CA SER A 23 40.51 -52.72 12.68
C SER A 23 40.86 -53.60 13.90
N ARG A 24 40.16 -53.42 15.03
CA ARG A 24 39.69 -54.51 15.94
C ARG A 24 38.65 -54.04 16.98
N SER A 25 37.89 -55.02 17.50
CA SER A 25 36.52 -54.97 18.01
C SER A 25 36.37 -54.92 19.55
N PHE A 26 35.15 -54.59 20.00
CA PHE A 26 34.51 -54.54 21.35
C PHE A 26 34.93 -55.57 22.44
N PRO A 27 34.71 -55.29 23.75
CA PRO A 27 33.47 -55.75 24.42
C PRO A 27 32.85 -54.85 25.53
N LEU A 28 31.58 -55.19 25.84
CA LEU A 28 30.72 -54.80 26.96
C LEU A 28 31.28 -55.14 28.37
N LEU A 29 30.90 -54.37 29.39
CA LEU A 29 30.77 -54.72 30.83
C LEU A 29 29.82 -53.67 31.46
N ALA A 30 28.56 -53.98 31.78
CA ALA A 30 28.01 -54.71 32.94
C ALA A 30 28.02 -53.92 34.27
N GLU A 31 26.82 -53.88 34.88
CA GLU A 31 26.30 -53.11 36.02
C GLU A 31 26.98 -53.35 37.38
N HIS A 32 26.75 -52.46 38.37
CA HIS A 32 26.21 -52.81 39.71
C HIS A 32 25.87 -51.56 40.59
N PRO A 33 25.04 -51.68 41.67
CA PRO A 33 23.82 -50.88 41.87
C PRO A 33 23.73 -50.17 43.26
N ARG A 34 22.51 -49.65 43.56
CA ARG A 34 21.92 -49.23 44.87
C ARG A 34 22.01 -47.72 45.16
N THR A 35 21.00 -47.02 45.67
CA THR A 35 19.69 -47.37 46.28
C THR A 35 18.90 -46.08 46.53
N GLY A 36 17.57 -46.14 46.40
CA GLY A 36 16.65 -45.49 47.34
C GLY A 36 16.21 -44.06 47.05
N ASN A 37 15.04 -43.90 46.41
CA ASN A 37 13.86 -43.42 47.13
C ASN A 37 12.58 -43.70 46.34
N SER A 38 11.60 -44.25 47.05
CA SER A 38 10.27 -44.68 46.62
C SER A 38 9.41 -43.54 46.04
N PRO A 39 8.35 -43.86 45.27
CA PRO A 39 7.70 -42.92 44.36
C PRO A 39 6.80 -41.96 45.13
N ILE A 40 7.00 -40.66 44.90
CA ILE A 40 5.93 -39.69 45.15
C ILE A 40 4.90 -39.94 44.04
N ALA A 41 3.68 -40.27 44.47
CA ALA A 41 2.54 -40.52 43.61
C ALA A 41 2.45 -39.47 42.49
N ALA A 42 2.55 -39.94 41.25
CA ALA A 42 2.22 -39.14 40.09
C ALA A 42 0.76 -38.69 40.24
N GLN A 43 0.57 -37.40 40.46
CA GLN A 43 -0.70 -36.77 40.16
C GLN A 43 -1.01 -37.02 38.67
N PRO A 44 -2.26 -37.25 38.29
CA PRO A 44 -2.59 -37.46 36.88
C PRO A 44 -2.21 -36.20 36.11
N LEU A 45 -1.24 -36.33 35.20
CA LEU A 45 -0.96 -35.32 34.19
C LEU A 45 -2.27 -35.07 33.43
N ALA A 46 -2.75 -33.83 33.54
CA ALA A 46 -3.88 -33.35 32.79
C ALA A 46 -3.65 -33.57 31.28
N ALA A 47 -4.72 -34.02 30.62
CA ALA A 47 -4.98 -34.14 29.18
C ALA A 47 -3.87 -33.71 28.19
N ASN A 48 -3.48 -34.64 27.30
CA ASN A 48 -2.93 -34.43 25.94
C ASN A 48 -2.45 -33.00 25.64
N GLN A 49 -1.22 -32.65 26.01
CA GLN A 49 -0.55 -31.53 25.35
C GLN A 49 -0.13 -31.99 23.96
N THR A 50 -0.97 -31.70 22.95
CA THR A 50 -0.54 -31.76 21.56
C THR A 50 0.74 -30.94 21.39
N GLU A 51 1.81 -31.62 21.00
CA GLU A 51 3.11 -31.00 20.69
C GLU A 51 2.89 -29.86 19.69
N ASN A 52 3.57 -28.73 19.90
CA ASN A 52 3.40 -27.59 19.01
C ASN A 52 3.98 -27.92 17.63
N PRO A 53 3.20 -27.80 16.55
CA PRO A 53 3.63 -28.23 15.22
C PRO A 53 4.66 -27.28 14.57
N PHE A 54 4.96 -26.13 15.19
CA PHE A 54 5.90 -25.14 14.69
C PHE A 54 7.24 -25.22 15.44
N PRO A 55 8.33 -25.69 14.78
CA PRO A 55 9.64 -25.80 15.39
C PRO A 55 10.35 -24.44 15.51
N GLY A 56 11.40 -24.37 16.33
CA GLY A 56 12.34 -23.22 16.34
C GLY A 56 11.78 -21.92 16.93
N ARG A 57 10.68 -21.99 17.69
CA ARG A 57 10.04 -20.83 18.30
C ARG A 57 10.89 -20.22 19.41
N PHE A 58 10.91 -18.89 19.49
CA PHE A 58 11.51 -18.14 20.59
C PHE A 58 10.76 -16.81 20.81
N PRO A 59 10.86 -16.18 22.00
CA PRO A 59 10.16 -14.92 22.27
C PRO A 59 10.47 -13.86 21.21
N ALA A 60 9.43 -13.27 20.61
CA ALA A 60 9.61 -12.27 19.57
C ALA A 60 10.25 -10.98 20.13
N PRO A 61 11.18 -10.33 19.41
CA PRO A 61 11.73 -9.03 19.79
C PRO A 61 10.66 -7.91 19.89
N SER A 62 10.86 -6.93 20.76
CA SER A 62 9.92 -5.80 20.88
C SER A 62 9.87 -4.92 19.62
N PHE A 63 8.74 -4.22 19.44
CA PHE A 63 8.54 -3.23 18.37
C PHE A 63 9.03 -1.82 18.75
N ASP A 64 9.76 -1.68 19.86
CA ASP A 64 10.26 -0.37 20.28
C ASP A 64 11.32 0.15 19.30
N GLY A 65 11.36 1.47 19.10
CA GLY A 65 12.34 2.14 18.23
C GLY A 65 11.75 2.75 16.96
N GLY A 66 10.47 2.50 16.67
CA GLY A 66 9.73 3.26 15.66
C GLY A 66 9.45 4.69 16.11
N THR A 67 9.41 5.62 15.16
CA THR A 67 9.23 7.07 15.40
C THR A 67 7.77 7.48 15.51
N GLU A 68 6.88 6.81 14.76
CA GLU A 68 5.44 7.09 14.75
C GLU A 68 4.65 5.83 14.38
N TRP A 69 3.39 5.77 14.83
CA TRP A 69 2.43 4.74 14.46
C TRP A 69 1.24 5.37 13.70
N LEU A 70 0.89 4.76 12.58
CA LEU A 70 -0.18 5.15 11.66
C LEU A 70 -1.21 4.02 11.57
N ASN A 71 -2.44 4.34 11.15
CA ASN A 71 -3.55 3.38 11.14
C ASN A 71 -3.79 2.74 12.53
N THR A 72 -3.59 3.48 13.61
CA THR A 72 -3.85 3.02 14.99
C THR A 72 -4.04 4.23 15.89
N SER A 73 -4.65 4.03 17.06
CA SER A 73 -4.83 5.07 18.07
C SER A 73 -3.53 5.42 18.83
N GLY A 74 -2.50 4.59 18.67
CA GLY A 74 -1.16 4.80 19.22
C GLY A 74 -0.30 3.54 19.12
N PRO A 75 0.91 3.55 19.72
CA PRO A 75 1.86 2.44 19.70
C PRO A 75 1.28 1.08 20.06
N ILE A 76 1.64 0.06 19.29
CA ILE A 76 1.26 -1.33 19.55
C ILE A 76 2.47 -2.08 20.13
N SER A 77 2.25 -2.83 21.20
CA SER A 77 3.24 -3.74 21.78
C SER A 77 2.88 -5.21 21.50
N LEU A 78 3.85 -6.12 21.67
CA LEU A 78 3.60 -7.57 21.64
C LEU A 78 2.58 -8.01 22.70
N GLN A 79 2.47 -7.28 23.80
CA GLN A 79 1.52 -7.61 24.87
C GLN A 79 0.08 -7.33 24.44
N ASP A 80 -0.15 -6.31 23.61
CA ASP A 80 -1.48 -5.96 23.09
C ASP A 80 -1.98 -7.00 22.07
N LEU A 81 -1.05 -7.75 21.46
CA LEU A 81 -1.31 -8.78 20.44
C LEU A 81 -1.37 -10.20 21.00
N ARG A 82 -1.33 -10.38 22.32
CA ARG A 82 -1.49 -11.70 22.94
C ARG A 82 -2.80 -12.34 22.50
N GLY A 83 -2.73 -13.57 22.04
CA GLY A 83 -3.87 -14.29 21.47
C GLY A 83 -4.06 -14.11 19.96
N LYS A 84 -3.29 -13.22 19.29
CA LYS A 84 -3.35 -13.01 17.84
C LYS A 84 -2.19 -13.69 17.13
N ILE A 85 -2.44 -14.18 15.93
CA ILE A 85 -1.38 -14.45 14.96
C ILE A 85 -0.95 -13.09 14.41
N VAL A 86 0.34 -12.84 14.28
CA VAL A 86 0.85 -11.56 13.79
C VAL A 86 1.77 -11.78 12.59
N ILE A 87 1.50 -11.07 11.50
CA ILE A 87 2.46 -10.88 10.42
C ILE A 87 3.11 -9.51 10.60
N LEU A 88 4.44 -9.47 10.65
CA LEU A 88 5.18 -8.23 10.41
C LEU A 88 5.58 -8.19 8.94
N ASP A 89 5.21 -7.12 8.26
CA ASP A 89 5.65 -6.82 6.91
C ASP A 89 6.76 -5.77 6.96
N PHE A 90 8.00 -6.15 6.69
CA PHE A 90 9.10 -5.19 6.55
C PHE A 90 9.13 -4.68 5.11
N TRP A 91 8.65 -3.45 4.92
CA TRP A 91 8.35 -2.89 3.61
C TRP A 91 8.83 -1.43 3.48
N THR A 92 8.84 -0.95 2.24
CA THR A 92 9.04 0.47 1.90
C THR A 92 8.18 0.78 0.69
N TYR A 93 7.61 1.98 0.59
CA TYR A 93 6.53 2.25 -0.36
C TYR A 93 7.00 2.61 -1.77
N CYS A 94 8.30 2.81 -1.98
CA CYS A 94 8.89 2.96 -3.32
C CYS A 94 9.00 1.63 -4.08
N CYS A 95 9.16 0.52 -3.37
CA CYS A 95 9.59 -0.74 -3.96
C CYS A 95 8.42 -1.50 -4.57
N ILE A 96 8.50 -1.79 -5.87
CA ILE A 96 7.44 -2.53 -6.59
C ILE A 96 7.22 -3.93 -6.02
N ASN A 97 8.27 -4.60 -5.53
CA ASN A 97 8.16 -5.90 -4.87
C ASN A 97 7.32 -5.81 -3.57
N CYS A 98 7.40 -4.68 -2.84
CA CYS A 98 6.56 -4.44 -1.67
C CYS A 98 5.10 -4.18 -2.06
N MET A 99 4.87 -3.39 -3.11
CA MET A 99 3.51 -3.11 -3.60
C MET A 99 2.79 -4.41 -3.98
N HIS A 100 3.48 -5.34 -4.65
CA HIS A 100 2.92 -6.62 -5.09
C HIS A 100 2.43 -7.55 -3.96
N ILE A 101 2.94 -7.42 -2.73
CA ILE A 101 2.48 -8.24 -1.61
C ILE A 101 1.28 -7.62 -0.87
N LEU A 102 0.95 -6.35 -1.12
CA LEU A 102 -0.19 -5.70 -0.44
C LEU A 102 -1.53 -6.39 -0.76
N PRO A 103 -1.83 -6.81 -2.01
CA PRO A 103 -3.00 -7.64 -2.29
C PRO A 103 -3.00 -8.98 -1.56
N ASP A 104 -1.82 -9.60 -1.38
CA ASP A 104 -1.68 -10.86 -0.65
C ASP A 104 -1.99 -10.67 0.85
N LEU A 105 -1.47 -9.60 1.45
CA LEU A 105 -1.76 -9.24 2.84
C LEU A 105 -3.25 -8.93 3.02
N LYS A 106 -3.85 -8.15 2.11
CA LYS A 106 -5.29 -7.83 2.11
C LYS A 106 -6.15 -9.09 2.03
N TYR A 107 -5.76 -10.08 1.22
CA TYR A 107 -6.44 -11.38 1.17
C TYR A 107 -6.37 -12.10 2.52
N LEU A 108 -5.20 -12.15 3.16
CA LEU A 108 -5.02 -12.82 4.45
C LEU A 108 -5.80 -12.12 5.57
N GLU A 109 -5.81 -10.79 5.60
CA GLU A 109 -6.60 -9.98 6.53
C GLU A 109 -8.10 -10.27 6.39
N GLN A 110 -8.61 -10.36 5.15
CA GLN A 110 -10.01 -10.68 4.89
C GLN A 110 -10.38 -12.11 5.24
N LYS A 111 -9.45 -13.06 5.06
CA LYS A 111 -9.67 -14.48 5.36
C LYS A 111 -9.62 -14.79 6.85
N TYR A 112 -8.77 -14.09 7.61
CA TYR A 112 -8.55 -14.30 9.04
C TYR A 112 -8.80 -13.02 9.87
N PRO A 113 -9.96 -12.35 9.73
CA PRO A 113 -10.19 -11.00 10.27
C PRO A 113 -10.19 -10.95 11.80
N ASN A 114 -10.41 -12.10 12.45
CA ASN A 114 -10.49 -12.21 13.90
C ASN A 114 -9.22 -12.82 14.50
N GLU A 115 -8.46 -13.60 13.73
CA GLU A 115 -7.30 -14.36 14.21
C GLU A 115 -5.98 -13.66 13.91
N LEU A 116 -5.90 -12.94 12.79
CA LEU A 116 -4.67 -12.34 12.26
C LEU A 116 -4.65 -10.82 12.48
N VAL A 117 -3.48 -10.31 12.84
CA VAL A 117 -3.13 -8.90 12.74
C VAL A 117 -1.89 -8.76 11.86
N VAL A 118 -1.98 -7.93 10.82
CA VAL A 118 -0.80 -7.51 10.05
C VAL A 118 -0.27 -6.21 10.66
N ILE A 119 1.05 -6.03 10.71
CA ILE A 119 1.70 -4.77 11.05
C ILE A 119 2.75 -4.48 9.98
N GLY A 120 2.57 -3.36 9.28
CA GLY A 120 3.58 -2.84 8.37
C GLY A 120 4.71 -2.19 9.17
N VAL A 121 5.89 -2.79 9.19
CA VAL A 121 7.11 -2.17 9.68
C VAL A 121 7.76 -1.44 8.52
N HIS A 122 7.41 -0.16 8.34
CA HIS A 122 7.94 0.63 7.25
C HIS A 122 9.41 0.99 7.51
N SER A 123 10.31 0.36 6.77
CA SER A 123 11.75 0.52 6.87
C SER A 123 12.27 1.20 5.62
N ALA A 124 12.42 2.53 5.68
CA ALA A 124 12.69 3.38 4.54
C ALA A 124 13.97 3.01 3.76
N LYS A 125 13.88 2.97 2.42
CA LYS A 125 15.06 2.91 1.54
C LYS A 125 15.63 4.31 1.29
N PHE A 126 14.78 5.24 0.89
CA PHE A 126 15.10 6.62 0.56
C PHE A 126 14.90 7.57 1.76
N ASP A 127 15.56 8.73 1.74
CA ASP A 127 15.45 9.71 2.83
C ASP A 127 14.04 10.28 2.95
N ASN A 128 13.38 10.54 1.81
CA ASN A 128 11.98 10.99 1.77
C ASN A 128 11.01 10.04 2.48
N GLU A 129 11.27 8.73 2.46
CA GLU A 129 10.38 7.74 3.03
C GLU A 129 10.50 7.65 4.57
N LYS A 130 11.47 8.32 5.19
CA LYS A 130 11.63 8.39 6.65
C LYS A 130 10.59 9.30 7.31
N GLU A 131 9.99 10.19 6.54
CA GLU A 131 8.99 11.16 7.00
C GLU A 131 7.60 10.53 7.12
N SER A 132 7.01 10.56 8.32
CA SER A 132 5.71 9.91 8.58
C SER A 132 4.56 10.44 7.72
N GLU A 133 4.59 11.72 7.31
CA GLU A 133 3.56 12.28 6.43
C GLU A 133 3.57 11.62 5.05
N ASN A 134 4.77 11.33 4.53
CA ASN A 134 4.92 10.71 3.23
C ASN A 134 4.44 9.24 3.29
N ILE A 135 4.73 8.55 4.40
CA ILE A 135 4.20 7.21 4.69
C ILE A 135 2.66 7.26 4.80
N ARG A 136 2.10 8.29 5.45
CA ARG A 136 0.64 8.47 5.59
C ARG A 136 -0.05 8.59 4.23
N GLU A 137 0.50 9.40 3.33
CA GLU A 137 0.03 9.51 1.95
C GLU A 137 0.17 8.18 1.20
N ALA A 138 1.30 7.47 1.38
CA ALA A 138 1.49 6.14 0.78
C ALA A 138 0.48 5.09 1.30
N ILE A 139 0.17 5.08 2.60
CA ILE A 139 -0.87 4.24 3.20
C ILE A 139 -2.22 4.48 2.53
N MET A 140 -2.56 5.76 2.31
CA MET A 140 -3.81 6.11 1.63
C MET A 140 -3.78 5.76 0.14
N ARG A 141 -2.66 5.95 -0.54
CA ARG A 141 -2.45 5.67 -1.96
C ARG A 141 -2.51 4.19 -2.29
N TYR A 142 -1.97 3.32 -1.42
CA TYR A 142 -2.02 1.87 -1.59
C TYR A 142 -3.15 1.20 -0.77
N GLU A 143 -4.06 2.01 -0.22
CA GLU A 143 -5.24 1.57 0.53
C GLU A 143 -4.97 0.61 1.71
N ILE A 144 -3.80 0.73 2.34
CA ILE A 144 -3.35 -0.10 3.46
C ILE A 144 -4.27 0.09 4.66
N ALA A 145 -4.81 -1.02 5.19
CA ALA A 145 -5.79 -1.02 6.28
C ALA A 145 -5.23 -1.52 7.62
N HIS A 146 -4.03 -2.10 7.64
CA HIS A 146 -3.35 -2.48 8.88
C HIS A 146 -2.55 -1.32 9.50
N PRO A 147 -2.20 -1.42 10.80
CA PRO A 147 -1.26 -0.52 11.45
C PRO A 147 0.09 -0.51 10.75
N VAL A 148 0.69 0.67 10.71
CA VAL A 148 2.05 0.85 10.19
C VAL A 148 2.88 1.57 11.24
N VAL A 149 4.07 1.05 11.52
CA VAL A 149 5.08 1.75 12.32
C VAL A 149 6.17 2.29 11.39
N ASN A 150 6.51 3.57 11.57
CA ASN A 150 7.65 4.18 10.89
C ASN A 150 8.94 3.76 11.61
N ASP A 151 9.68 2.82 11.04
CA ASP A 151 10.99 2.38 11.51
C ASP A 151 12.12 3.07 10.72
N SER A 152 12.12 4.41 10.74
CA SER A 152 13.02 5.26 9.93
C SER A 152 14.51 4.96 10.14
N GLU A 153 14.87 4.52 11.35
CA GLU A 153 16.24 4.16 11.73
C GLU A 153 16.53 2.66 11.59
N MET A 154 15.61 1.87 11.01
CA MET A 154 15.69 0.42 10.85
C MET A 154 15.97 -0.34 12.16
N THR A 155 15.49 0.19 13.29
CA THR A 155 15.75 -0.40 14.61
C THR A 155 14.98 -1.69 14.79
N ILE A 156 13.69 -1.71 14.43
CA ILE A 156 12.85 -2.90 14.49
C ILE A 156 13.36 -3.91 13.44
N ALA A 157 13.64 -3.47 12.22
CA ALA A 157 14.18 -4.29 11.14
C ALA A 157 15.46 -5.04 11.55
N ARG A 158 16.42 -4.37 12.21
CA ARG A 158 17.63 -5.02 12.72
C ARG A 158 17.36 -6.06 13.80
N LYS A 159 16.41 -5.81 14.71
CA LYS A 159 16.03 -6.80 15.76
C LYS A 159 15.53 -8.10 15.14
N TYR A 160 14.84 -8.02 13.99
CA TYR A 160 14.30 -9.16 13.25
C TYR A 160 15.23 -9.69 12.15
N GLN A 161 16.46 -9.19 12.08
CA GLN A 161 17.47 -9.60 11.08
C GLN A 161 16.98 -9.44 9.63
N PHE A 162 16.27 -8.35 9.35
CA PHE A 162 15.85 -7.94 8.02
C PHE A 162 17.03 -7.93 7.03
N SER A 163 16.77 -8.35 5.78
CA SER A 163 17.80 -8.41 4.73
C SER A 163 17.36 -7.99 3.34
N SER A 164 16.06 -7.80 3.09
CA SER A 164 15.51 -7.51 1.76
C SER A 164 14.07 -7.04 1.84
N TRP A 165 13.69 -6.11 0.97
CA TRP A 165 12.30 -5.68 0.80
C TRP A 165 11.55 -6.56 -0.22
N PRO A 166 10.30 -6.99 0.05
CA PRO A 166 9.70 -7.11 1.38
C PRO A 166 10.30 -8.30 2.16
N THR A 167 10.10 -8.33 3.48
CA THR A 167 10.30 -9.52 4.30
C THR A 167 9.11 -9.69 5.25
N LEU A 168 8.47 -10.87 5.22
CA LEU A 168 7.38 -11.20 6.13
C LEU A 168 7.90 -12.02 7.31
N VAL A 169 7.49 -11.69 8.53
CA VAL A 169 7.77 -12.43 9.76
C VAL A 169 6.46 -12.89 10.40
N LEU A 170 6.42 -14.14 10.85
CA LEU A 170 5.27 -14.71 11.53
C LEU A 170 5.53 -14.86 13.04
N ILE A 171 4.60 -14.38 13.85
CA ILE A 171 4.57 -14.51 15.31
C ILE A 171 3.25 -15.18 15.71
N ASP A 172 3.31 -16.13 16.64
CA ASP A 172 2.14 -16.87 17.10
C ASP A 172 1.38 -16.18 18.25
N PRO A 173 0.17 -16.67 18.61
CA PRO A 173 -0.65 -16.14 19.71
C PRO A 173 0.02 -16.09 21.09
N GLU A 174 1.05 -16.90 21.30
CA GLU A 174 1.87 -16.91 22.52
C GLU A 174 3.09 -15.98 22.40
N GLY A 175 3.11 -15.08 21.41
CA GLY A 175 4.10 -14.03 21.17
C GLY A 175 5.51 -14.54 20.89
N ASN A 176 5.63 -15.73 20.31
CA ASN A 176 6.91 -16.26 19.87
C ASN A 176 7.06 -16.08 18.37
N PHE A 177 8.26 -15.69 17.94
CA PHE A 177 8.68 -15.75 16.54
C PHE A 177 8.59 -17.19 16.05
N VAL A 178 8.06 -17.39 14.85
CA VAL A 178 7.88 -18.69 14.21
C VAL A 178 8.74 -18.83 12.96
N GLY A 179 8.79 -17.79 12.12
CA GLY A 179 9.51 -17.86 10.86
C GLY A 179 9.59 -16.52 10.13
N ARG A 180 10.44 -16.48 9.11
CA ARG A 180 10.72 -15.33 8.25
C ARG A 180 10.73 -15.81 6.80
N GLN A 181 10.14 -15.02 5.90
CA GLN A 181 10.12 -15.28 4.46
C GLN A 181 10.43 -13.97 3.70
N PRO A 182 11.61 -13.85 3.08
CA PRO A 182 11.93 -12.72 2.21
C PRO A 182 11.26 -12.84 0.83
N GLY A 183 10.97 -11.71 0.22
CA GLY A 183 10.48 -11.58 -1.15
C GLY A 183 8.97 -11.70 -1.33
N GLU A 184 8.53 -11.52 -2.57
CA GLU A 184 7.13 -11.52 -3.00
C GLU A 184 6.61 -12.93 -3.40
N GLY A 185 5.29 -13.05 -3.59
CA GLY A 185 4.66 -14.26 -4.16
C GLY A 185 4.51 -15.45 -3.21
N ASN A 186 4.28 -15.19 -1.92
CA ASN A 186 4.25 -16.22 -0.87
C ASN A 186 2.86 -16.40 -0.22
N ARG A 187 1.77 -15.89 -0.83
CA ARG A 187 0.42 -15.93 -0.26
C ARG A 187 -0.04 -17.33 0.15
N GLU A 188 0.07 -18.31 -0.74
CA GLU A 188 -0.38 -19.68 -0.48
C GLU A 188 0.35 -20.31 0.70
N LEU A 189 1.65 -20.05 0.84
CA LEU A 189 2.46 -20.52 1.96
C LEU A 189 1.94 -19.93 3.27
N PHE A 190 1.75 -18.61 3.34
CA PHE A 190 1.25 -17.95 4.54
C PHE A 190 -0.17 -18.40 4.90
N ASP A 191 -1.04 -18.54 3.90
CA ASP A 191 -2.40 -19.03 4.11
C ASP A 191 -2.43 -20.44 4.74
N GLU A 192 -1.62 -21.36 4.21
CA GLU A 192 -1.53 -22.72 4.75
C GLU A 192 -1.00 -22.74 6.20
N VAL A 193 0.07 -21.98 6.47
CA VAL A 193 0.71 -21.93 7.78
C VAL A 193 -0.20 -21.26 8.82
N ILE A 194 -0.86 -20.15 8.47
CA ILE A 194 -1.83 -19.48 9.34
C ILE A 194 -2.99 -20.41 9.65
N GLY A 195 -3.57 -21.10 8.66
CA GLY A 195 -4.66 -22.06 8.89
C GLY A 195 -4.29 -23.16 9.90
N LYS A 196 -3.07 -23.70 9.80
CA LYS A 196 -2.54 -24.66 10.80
C LYS A 196 -2.39 -24.03 12.18
N MET A 197 -1.94 -22.79 12.25
CA MET A 197 -1.71 -22.07 13.52
C MET A 197 -3.03 -21.75 14.21
N VAL A 198 -4.02 -21.30 13.45
CA VAL A 198 -5.40 -21.11 13.90
C VAL A 198 -5.94 -22.40 14.50
N ALA A 199 -5.88 -23.52 13.77
CA ALA A 199 -6.39 -24.81 14.26
C ALA A 199 -5.73 -25.24 15.57
N TYR A 200 -4.40 -25.14 15.66
CA TYR A 200 -3.66 -25.52 16.85
C TYR A 200 -3.97 -24.61 18.06
N HIS A 201 -3.87 -23.29 17.90
CA HIS A 201 -4.04 -22.36 19.01
C HIS A 201 -5.49 -22.26 19.50
N ARG A 202 -6.46 -22.50 18.61
CA ARG A 202 -7.87 -22.67 18.97
C ARG A 202 -8.07 -23.91 19.84
N ALA A 203 -7.53 -25.07 19.42
CA ALA A 203 -7.61 -26.31 20.22
C ALA A 203 -6.91 -26.17 21.59
N LYS A 204 -5.80 -25.42 21.63
CA LYS A 204 -5.04 -25.15 22.86
C LYS A 204 -5.70 -24.09 23.77
N GLY A 205 -6.65 -23.29 23.26
CA GLY A 205 -7.29 -22.20 24.01
C GLY A 205 -6.40 -20.97 24.19
N THR A 206 -5.45 -20.75 23.29
CA THR A 206 -4.52 -19.59 23.31
C THR A 206 -4.81 -18.56 22.22
N LEU A 207 -5.81 -18.80 21.38
CA LEU A 207 -6.26 -17.89 20.33
C LEU A 207 -7.35 -16.96 20.87
N ASP A 208 -7.22 -15.66 20.65
CA ASP A 208 -8.23 -14.64 20.93
C ASP A 208 -8.88 -14.21 19.61
N GLU A 209 -10.13 -14.57 19.39
CA GLU A 209 -10.87 -14.31 18.15
C GLU A 209 -11.77 -13.07 18.25
N LYS A 210 -11.58 -12.22 19.27
CA LYS A 210 -12.32 -10.96 19.37
C LYS A 210 -11.88 -10.00 18.24
N PRO A 211 -12.80 -9.40 17.47
CA PRO A 211 -12.43 -8.50 16.39
C PRO A 211 -11.53 -7.35 16.85
N VAL A 212 -10.57 -6.99 16.01
CA VAL A 212 -9.73 -5.80 16.17
C VAL A 212 -10.07 -4.84 15.04
N LYS A 213 -10.25 -3.56 15.36
CA LYS A 213 -10.41 -2.53 14.33
C LYS A 213 -9.51 -1.35 14.62
N PHE A 214 -8.96 -0.83 13.54
CA PHE A 214 -7.92 0.18 13.52
C PHE A 214 -8.50 1.54 13.12
N ASN A 215 -7.84 2.61 13.56
CA ASN A 215 -8.22 3.98 13.23
C ASN A 215 -7.50 4.39 11.95
N LEU A 216 -8.16 4.25 10.81
CA LEU A 216 -7.51 4.36 9.51
C LEU A 216 -7.25 5.82 9.12
N GLU A 217 -6.10 6.10 8.51
CA GLU A 217 -5.74 7.45 8.05
C GLU A 217 -6.73 7.96 7.00
N ARG A 218 -7.21 7.07 6.10
CA ARG A 218 -8.21 7.42 5.08
C ARG A 218 -9.55 7.90 5.64
N GLU A 219 -9.90 7.55 6.88
CA GLU A 219 -11.14 7.99 7.52
C GLU A 219 -11.06 9.44 8.03
N LYS A 220 -9.85 10.02 8.05
CA LYS A 220 -9.59 11.39 8.53
C LYS A 220 -9.63 12.44 7.41
N VAL A 221 -9.69 12.02 6.15
CA VAL A 221 -9.52 12.90 4.98
C VAL A 221 -10.83 13.02 4.21
N GLU A 222 -11.17 14.25 3.83
CA GLU A 222 -12.34 14.53 3.01
C GLU A 222 -12.14 14.13 1.54
N PRO A 223 -13.19 13.70 0.83
CA PRO A 223 -13.12 13.43 -0.60
C PRO A 223 -12.77 14.69 -1.42
N THR A 224 -11.83 14.56 -2.35
CA THR A 224 -11.38 15.61 -3.27
C THR A 224 -11.76 15.27 -4.72
N PRO A 225 -11.87 16.24 -5.66
CA PRO A 225 -12.21 15.93 -7.05
C PRO A 225 -11.23 15.02 -7.79
N LEU A 226 -9.92 15.18 -7.51
CA LEU A 226 -8.85 14.27 -7.91
C LEU A 226 -8.31 13.59 -6.67
N ARG A 227 -7.78 12.37 -6.80
CA ARG A 227 -7.14 11.63 -5.73
C ARG A 227 -5.91 10.92 -6.28
N PHE A 228 -4.74 11.33 -5.77
CA PHE A 228 -3.43 10.85 -6.20
C PHE A 228 -3.30 10.74 -7.73
N PRO A 229 -3.47 11.84 -8.49
CA PRO A 229 -3.32 11.77 -9.93
C PRO A 229 -1.88 11.34 -10.28
N GLY A 230 -1.73 10.20 -10.97
CA GLY A 230 -0.42 9.60 -11.22
C GLY A 230 0.28 10.13 -12.47
N LYS A 231 -0.46 10.35 -13.56
CA LYS A 231 0.11 10.85 -14.82
C LYS A 231 -0.81 11.85 -15.51
N VAL A 232 -0.21 12.63 -16.40
CA VAL A 232 -0.90 13.56 -17.29
C VAL A 232 -0.36 13.41 -18.71
N LEU A 233 -1.23 13.58 -19.71
CA LEU A 233 -0.87 13.65 -21.12
C LEU A 233 -1.58 14.82 -21.78
N ALA A 234 -0.83 15.66 -22.47
CA ALA A 234 -1.36 16.80 -23.20
C ALA A 234 -1.44 16.49 -24.70
N ASP A 235 -2.67 16.50 -25.24
CA ASP A 235 -2.96 16.40 -26.66
C ASP A 235 -3.14 17.80 -27.24
N GLU A 236 -2.03 18.39 -27.69
CA GLU A 236 -1.99 19.76 -28.21
C GLU A 236 -2.88 19.92 -29.46
N ALA A 237 -2.88 18.93 -30.36
CA ALA A 237 -3.67 18.96 -31.58
C ALA A 237 -5.18 18.93 -31.31
N GLY A 238 -5.62 18.15 -30.32
CA GLY A 238 -7.01 18.09 -29.89
C GLY A 238 -7.43 19.16 -28.88
N GLY A 239 -6.49 19.88 -28.28
CA GLY A 239 -6.76 20.86 -27.22
C GLY A 239 -7.19 20.22 -25.90
N ARG A 240 -6.69 19.01 -25.59
CA ARG A 240 -7.17 18.17 -24.47
C ARG A 240 -6.04 17.79 -23.52
N LEU A 241 -6.40 17.65 -22.25
CA LEU A 241 -5.57 17.06 -21.21
C LEU A 241 -6.23 15.77 -20.72
N PHE A 242 -5.46 14.69 -20.71
CA PHE A 242 -5.84 13.42 -20.08
C PHE A 242 -5.13 13.34 -18.73
N ILE A 243 -5.89 13.11 -17.67
CA ILE A 243 -5.37 12.96 -16.30
C ILE A 243 -5.73 11.55 -15.85
N THR A 244 -4.75 10.76 -15.41
CA THR A 244 -5.03 9.51 -14.71
C THR A 244 -5.24 9.82 -13.24
N ASP A 245 -6.49 9.74 -12.82
CA ASP A 245 -6.96 10.00 -11.46
C ASP A 245 -6.88 8.67 -10.69
N SER A 246 -5.65 8.25 -10.40
CA SER A 246 -5.28 6.85 -10.15
C SER A 246 -6.07 6.23 -9.00
N ASN A 247 -6.21 6.91 -7.86
CA ASN A 247 -6.96 6.40 -6.71
C ASN A 247 -8.48 6.63 -6.81
N HIS A 248 -8.94 7.30 -7.86
CA HIS A 248 -10.33 7.20 -8.29
C HIS A 248 -10.51 6.23 -9.46
N ASN A 249 -9.50 5.43 -9.82
CA ASN A 249 -9.60 4.34 -10.80
C ASN A 249 -10.26 4.77 -12.13
N ARG A 250 -9.90 5.97 -12.61
CA ARG A 250 -10.52 6.59 -13.80
C ARG A 250 -9.55 7.50 -14.54
N ILE A 251 -9.95 7.87 -15.76
CA ILE A 251 -9.27 8.87 -16.60
C ILE A 251 -10.20 10.06 -16.78
N VAL A 252 -9.69 11.26 -16.46
CA VAL A 252 -10.40 12.52 -16.67
C VAL A 252 -9.91 13.17 -17.95
N ILE A 253 -10.84 13.56 -18.83
CA ILE A 253 -10.54 14.34 -20.03
C ILE A 253 -11.02 15.77 -19.83
N SER A 254 -10.11 16.73 -19.96
CA SER A 254 -10.40 18.16 -19.84
C SER A 254 -9.87 18.91 -21.06
N SER A 255 -10.38 20.11 -21.31
CA SER A 255 -9.71 21.07 -22.19
C SER A 255 -8.57 21.78 -21.45
N PHE A 256 -7.65 22.44 -22.16
CA PHE A 256 -6.58 23.23 -21.52
C PHE A 256 -7.07 24.47 -20.72
N THR A 257 -8.34 24.83 -20.80
CA THR A 257 -8.96 25.88 -19.97
C THR A 257 -9.64 25.33 -18.71
N GLY A 258 -9.64 24.00 -18.52
CA GLY A 258 -10.25 23.35 -17.37
C GLY A 258 -11.70 22.93 -17.58
N GLN A 259 -12.26 23.00 -18.79
CA GLN A 259 -13.60 22.44 -19.04
C GLN A 259 -13.55 20.91 -19.03
N LEU A 260 -14.32 20.25 -18.16
CA LEU A 260 -14.52 18.80 -18.20
C LEU A 260 -15.16 18.37 -19.52
N LEU A 261 -14.51 17.46 -20.24
CA LEU A 261 -14.97 16.94 -21.52
C LEU A 261 -15.56 15.53 -21.39
N ASP A 262 -14.91 14.66 -20.63
CA ASP A 262 -15.38 13.29 -20.39
C ASP A 262 -14.72 12.65 -19.15
N ILE A 263 -15.30 11.55 -18.69
CA ILE A 263 -14.74 10.68 -17.65
C ILE A 263 -14.82 9.23 -18.15
N ILE A 264 -13.70 8.52 -18.05
CA ILE A 264 -13.60 7.10 -18.43
C ILE A 264 -13.31 6.29 -17.18
N GLY A 265 -14.22 5.39 -16.81
CA GLY A 265 -14.11 4.57 -15.61
C GLY A 265 -15.25 4.84 -14.63
N THR A 266 -15.74 3.78 -13.99
CA THR A 266 -16.82 3.84 -13.00
C THR A 266 -16.38 4.49 -11.68
N GLY A 267 -15.07 4.54 -11.42
CA GLY A 267 -14.52 4.93 -10.12
C GLY A 267 -14.18 3.75 -9.21
N ALA A 268 -14.71 2.56 -9.50
CA ALA A 268 -14.45 1.36 -8.73
C ALA A 268 -13.24 0.59 -9.28
N ILE A 269 -12.48 -0.03 -8.37
CA ILE A 269 -11.41 -0.97 -8.71
C ILE A 269 -11.97 -2.13 -9.55
N GLY A 270 -11.30 -2.45 -10.65
CA GLY A 270 -11.53 -3.65 -11.43
C GLY A 270 -10.99 -3.56 -12.86
N ALA A 271 -11.24 -4.58 -13.67
CA ALA A 271 -10.69 -4.72 -15.03
C ALA A 271 -11.75 -4.74 -16.14
N LYS A 272 -12.97 -4.24 -15.87
CA LYS A 272 -14.10 -4.42 -16.81
C LYS A 272 -13.89 -3.58 -18.07
N ASP A 273 -14.13 -4.18 -19.23
CA ASP A 273 -14.19 -3.53 -20.54
C ASP A 273 -15.60 -2.95 -20.81
N GLY A 274 -15.75 -2.13 -21.85
CA GLY A 274 -17.05 -1.61 -22.31
C GLY A 274 -17.06 -0.11 -22.55
N GLY A 275 -18.25 0.51 -22.40
CA GLY A 275 -18.39 1.96 -22.51
C GLY A 275 -17.69 2.72 -21.38
N TYR A 276 -17.48 4.03 -21.54
CA TYR A 276 -16.79 4.85 -20.54
C TYR A 276 -17.37 4.76 -19.12
N ALA A 277 -18.70 4.70 -18.99
CA ALA A 277 -19.39 4.59 -17.70
C ALA A 277 -19.44 3.15 -17.14
N GLU A 278 -19.02 2.15 -17.91
CA GLU A 278 -19.07 0.73 -17.53
C GLU A 278 -17.69 0.16 -17.23
N ALA A 279 -16.66 0.69 -17.90
CA ALA A 279 -15.29 0.24 -17.73
C ALA A 279 -14.80 0.51 -16.31
N SER A 280 -13.92 -0.35 -15.81
CA SER A 280 -13.19 -0.12 -14.56
C SER A 280 -11.69 -0.31 -14.78
N PHE A 281 -10.90 0.37 -13.94
CA PHE A 281 -9.44 0.31 -13.89
C PHE A 281 -9.00 -0.02 -12.47
N ASP A 282 -7.72 -0.28 -12.27
CA ASP A 282 -7.09 -0.45 -10.98
C ASP A 282 -5.77 0.35 -10.97
N HIS A 283 -5.84 1.52 -10.33
CA HIS A 283 -4.75 2.49 -10.22
C HIS A 283 -4.01 2.75 -11.56
N PRO A 284 -4.71 3.24 -12.61
CA PRO A 284 -4.09 3.49 -13.91
C PRO A 284 -3.00 4.58 -13.83
N GLN A 285 -1.91 4.39 -14.58
CA GLN A 285 -0.74 5.29 -14.60
C GLN A 285 -0.57 5.94 -15.97
N GLY A 286 0.51 5.62 -16.71
CA GLY A 286 0.87 6.31 -17.95
C GLY A 286 -0.07 6.04 -19.10
N VAL A 287 -0.22 7.05 -19.95
CA VAL A 287 -1.10 7.02 -21.12
C VAL A 287 -0.40 7.55 -22.36
N ALA A 288 -0.69 6.95 -23.51
CA ALA A 288 -0.18 7.37 -24.82
C ALA A 288 -1.34 7.55 -25.80
N LEU A 289 -1.37 8.68 -26.51
CA LEU A 289 -2.31 8.91 -27.59
C LEU A 289 -1.66 8.53 -28.93
N VAL A 290 -2.21 7.54 -29.61
CA VAL A 290 -1.77 7.15 -30.95
C VAL A 290 -2.92 7.30 -31.91
N LYS A 291 -2.83 8.29 -32.80
CA LYS A 291 -3.92 8.69 -33.69
C LYS A 291 -5.17 9.06 -32.88
N ASN A 292 -6.20 8.20 -32.86
CA ASN A 292 -7.44 8.42 -32.13
C ASN A 292 -7.60 7.48 -30.92
N ASP A 293 -6.66 6.56 -30.71
CA ASP A 293 -6.74 5.57 -29.67
C ASP A 293 -5.83 5.96 -28.50
N LEU A 294 -6.38 5.94 -27.28
CA LEU A 294 -5.59 6.14 -26.06
C LEU A 294 -5.20 4.76 -25.52
N TYR A 295 -3.93 4.59 -25.19
CA TYR A 295 -3.37 3.39 -24.58
C TYR A 295 -3.05 3.71 -23.13
N VAL A 296 -3.40 2.81 -22.22
CA VAL A 296 -3.34 3.05 -20.77
C VAL A 296 -2.60 1.90 -20.12
N ALA A 297 -1.59 2.23 -19.32
CA ALA A 297 -1.01 1.32 -18.34
C ALA A 297 -1.96 1.22 -17.14
N ASP A 298 -2.65 0.10 -17.03
CA ASP A 298 -3.60 -0.19 -15.95
C ASP A 298 -2.88 -1.09 -14.94
N THR A 299 -2.13 -0.42 -14.06
CA THR A 299 -0.92 -0.94 -13.43
C THR A 299 -1.18 -2.10 -12.48
N GLU A 300 -2.12 -1.94 -11.55
CA GLU A 300 -2.47 -2.96 -10.55
C GLU A 300 -3.29 -4.10 -11.15
N ASN A 301 -4.01 -3.84 -12.26
CA ASN A 301 -4.61 -4.92 -13.05
C ASN A 301 -3.55 -5.71 -13.85
N HIS A 302 -2.32 -5.20 -13.98
CA HIS A 302 -1.29 -5.73 -14.87
C HIS A 302 -1.79 -5.86 -16.32
N LEU A 303 -2.50 -4.84 -16.79
CA LEU A 303 -3.08 -4.78 -18.12
C LEU A 303 -2.58 -3.56 -18.90
N ILE A 304 -2.58 -3.70 -20.23
CA ILE A 304 -2.58 -2.55 -21.14
C ILE A 304 -4.00 -2.42 -21.68
N ARG A 305 -4.62 -1.25 -21.50
CA ARG A 305 -5.97 -0.96 -22.01
C ARG A 305 -5.88 -0.10 -23.25
N LYS A 306 -6.81 -0.31 -24.18
CA LYS A 306 -6.99 0.51 -25.39
C LYS A 306 -8.35 1.16 -25.34
N ILE A 307 -8.39 2.46 -25.61
CA ILE A 307 -9.60 3.28 -25.59
C ILE A 307 -9.79 3.89 -26.97
N ASP A 308 -10.86 3.48 -27.64
CA ASP A 308 -11.31 4.13 -28.88
C ASP A 308 -12.07 5.40 -28.51
N LEU A 309 -11.42 6.56 -28.63
CA LEU A 309 -11.99 7.84 -28.22
C LEU A 309 -13.20 8.26 -29.05
N LYS A 310 -13.35 7.71 -30.26
CA LYS A 310 -14.46 8.05 -31.16
C LYS A 310 -15.69 7.21 -30.84
N LYS A 311 -15.49 5.91 -30.58
CA LYS A 311 -16.58 4.99 -30.18
C LYS A 311 -16.89 5.06 -28.70
N LYS A 312 -16.04 5.71 -27.90
CA LYS A 312 -16.09 5.73 -26.43
C LYS A 312 -16.12 4.32 -25.83
N GLN A 313 -15.19 3.48 -26.27
CA GLN A 313 -15.09 2.09 -25.86
C GLN A 313 -13.70 1.79 -25.30
N VAL A 314 -13.67 1.08 -24.18
CA VAL A 314 -12.47 0.55 -23.52
C VAL A 314 -12.40 -0.95 -23.77
N ALA A 315 -11.23 -1.43 -24.15
CA ALA A 315 -10.94 -2.85 -24.30
C ALA A 315 -9.56 -3.19 -23.73
N THR A 316 -9.39 -4.37 -23.15
CA THR A 316 -8.06 -4.89 -22.82
C THR A 316 -7.28 -5.13 -24.12
N LEU A 317 -6.07 -4.60 -24.21
CA LEU A 317 -5.16 -4.85 -25.31
C LEU A 317 -4.23 -6.03 -25.01
N ALA A 318 -3.56 -6.00 -23.86
CA ALA A 318 -2.62 -7.02 -23.42
C ALA A 318 -2.69 -7.27 -21.91
N GLY A 319 -2.15 -8.40 -21.48
CA GLY A 319 -2.17 -8.85 -20.10
C GLY A 319 -3.32 -9.81 -19.80
N THR A 320 -3.13 -10.61 -18.75
CA THR A 320 -4.07 -11.63 -18.30
C THR A 320 -4.92 -11.19 -17.11
N GLY A 321 -4.64 -10.01 -16.53
CA GLY A 321 -5.27 -9.55 -15.29
C GLY A 321 -4.62 -10.12 -14.02
N VAL A 322 -3.44 -10.74 -14.14
CA VAL A 322 -2.72 -11.39 -13.04
C VAL A 322 -1.24 -11.05 -13.17
N GLN A 323 -0.58 -10.81 -12.04
CA GLN A 323 0.85 -10.54 -11.96
C GLN A 323 1.67 -11.71 -12.51
N SER A 324 2.63 -11.42 -13.39
CA SER A 324 3.64 -12.41 -13.78
C SER A 324 4.73 -12.53 -12.72
N HIS A 325 4.91 -13.73 -12.17
CA HIS A 325 6.09 -14.08 -11.35
C HIS A 325 7.27 -14.59 -12.18
N VAL A 326 7.15 -14.61 -13.50
CA VAL A 326 8.22 -14.97 -14.43
C VAL A 326 8.89 -13.71 -14.94
N ARG A 327 10.22 -13.67 -14.90
CA ARG A 327 11.06 -12.65 -15.55
C ARG A 327 11.52 -13.18 -16.91
N PRO A 328 10.82 -12.88 -18.01
CA PRO A 328 11.16 -13.45 -19.31
C PRO A 328 12.49 -12.89 -19.82
N THR A 329 13.32 -13.79 -20.36
CA THR A 329 14.51 -13.41 -21.12
C THR A 329 14.10 -12.85 -22.48
N PHE A 330 15.05 -12.26 -23.20
CA PHE A 330 14.81 -11.76 -24.56
C PHE A 330 14.35 -12.85 -25.52
N GLY A 331 13.25 -12.61 -26.22
CA GLY A 331 12.53 -13.62 -27.01
C GLY A 331 11.43 -14.34 -26.22
N GLY A 332 11.35 -14.12 -24.91
CA GLY A 332 10.16 -14.36 -24.09
C GLY A 332 9.07 -13.32 -24.37
N GLY A 333 7.91 -13.48 -23.71
CA GLY A 333 6.68 -12.78 -24.06
C GLY A 333 5.72 -13.71 -24.80
N GLY A 334 4.86 -13.16 -25.65
CA GLY A 334 3.91 -13.98 -26.40
C GLY A 334 2.70 -13.20 -26.90
N THR A 335 1.61 -13.93 -27.08
CA THR A 335 0.32 -13.40 -27.54
C THR A 335 -0.26 -12.41 -26.53
N MET A 336 -0.77 -11.27 -27.00
CA MET A 336 -1.10 -10.11 -26.17
C MET A 336 -1.96 -10.46 -24.94
N ARG A 337 -3.07 -11.19 -25.15
CA ARG A 337 -4.04 -11.56 -24.09
C ARG A 337 -3.71 -12.85 -23.33
N LYS A 338 -2.57 -13.50 -23.64
CA LYS A 338 -2.14 -14.75 -22.98
C LYS A 338 -0.84 -14.58 -22.19
N THR A 339 -0.16 -13.46 -22.37
CA THR A 339 1.06 -13.12 -21.66
C THR A 339 0.68 -12.31 -20.42
N ALA A 340 0.93 -12.87 -19.23
CA ALA A 340 0.84 -12.13 -17.98
C ALA A 340 1.87 -10.99 -17.98
N LEU A 341 1.44 -9.80 -17.58
CA LEU A 341 2.32 -8.64 -17.42
C LEU A 341 2.62 -8.46 -15.94
N ASN A 342 3.51 -7.53 -15.62
CA ASN A 342 3.87 -7.25 -14.24
C ASN A 342 4.12 -5.75 -14.10
N SER A 343 3.08 -5.07 -13.63
CA SER A 343 3.04 -3.63 -13.31
C SER A 343 3.55 -2.73 -14.45
N PRO A 344 2.83 -2.67 -15.60
CA PRO A 344 3.10 -1.65 -16.61
C PRO A 344 2.84 -0.27 -16.00
N TRP A 345 3.79 0.65 -16.14
CA TRP A 345 3.71 1.98 -15.50
C TRP A 345 3.52 3.12 -16.49
N SER A 346 4.18 3.03 -17.65
CA SER A 346 4.06 4.06 -18.69
C SER A 346 4.18 3.47 -20.09
N ILE A 347 3.67 4.20 -21.08
CA ILE A 347 3.57 3.78 -22.48
C ILE A 347 3.95 4.97 -23.37
N VAL A 348 4.70 4.71 -24.44
CA VAL A 348 4.94 5.68 -25.53
C VAL A 348 4.90 4.97 -26.88
N GLU A 349 4.56 5.70 -27.95
CA GLU A 349 4.67 5.19 -29.32
C GLU A 349 5.93 5.74 -30.00
N LEU A 350 6.63 4.86 -30.72
CA LEU A 350 7.73 5.24 -31.60
C LEU A 350 7.81 4.24 -32.77
N LYS A 351 7.71 4.76 -34.00
CA LYS A 351 7.90 3.99 -35.25
C LYS A 351 7.05 2.72 -35.30
N ASP A 352 5.73 2.89 -35.14
CA ASP A 352 4.71 1.85 -35.15
C ASP A 352 4.83 0.81 -34.02
N HIS A 353 5.59 1.11 -32.97
CA HIS A 353 5.69 0.28 -31.77
C HIS A 353 5.22 1.05 -30.55
N LEU A 354 4.41 0.39 -29.73
CA LEU A 354 4.21 0.79 -28.34
C LEU A 354 5.34 0.24 -27.51
N TYR A 355 6.02 1.11 -26.79
CA TYR A 355 7.00 0.78 -25.77
C TYR A 355 6.36 0.97 -24.40
N VAL A 356 6.64 0.05 -23.48
CA VAL A 356 6.01 -0.01 -22.17
C VAL A 356 7.11 -0.08 -21.13
N ALA A 357 7.12 0.88 -20.20
CA ALA A 357 7.91 0.81 -18.99
C ALA A 357 7.26 -0.23 -18.05
N MET A 358 7.86 -1.41 -17.96
CA MET A 358 7.36 -2.53 -17.17
C MET A 358 8.13 -2.54 -15.84
N ALA A 359 7.56 -1.89 -14.83
CA ALA A 359 8.23 -1.59 -13.57
C ALA A 359 8.60 -2.87 -12.81
N GLY A 360 7.64 -3.81 -12.70
CA GLY A 360 7.77 -5.02 -11.88
C GLY A 360 8.93 -5.95 -12.26
N PRO A 361 9.13 -6.32 -13.53
CA PRO A 361 10.27 -7.13 -13.94
C PRO A 361 11.52 -6.30 -14.22
N HIS A 362 11.49 -4.98 -14.02
CA HIS A 362 12.56 -4.03 -14.35
C HIS A 362 13.02 -4.13 -15.81
N GLN A 363 12.06 -3.92 -16.74
CA GLN A 363 12.29 -4.06 -18.18
C GLN A 363 11.51 -3.00 -18.96
N LEU A 364 11.96 -2.69 -20.17
CA LEU A 364 11.11 -2.08 -21.19
C LEU A 364 10.59 -3.17 -22.12
N TRP A 365 9.29 -3.16 -22.39
CA TRP A 365 8.63 -4.09 -23.31
C TRP A 365 8.16 -3.36 -24.56
N ARG A 366 7.90 -4.10 -25.64
CA ARG A 366 7.35 -3.52 -26.87
C ARG A 366 6.29 -4.38 -27.53
N HIS A 367 5.41 -3.70 -28.25
CA HIS A 367 4.37 -4.27 -29.11
C HIS A 367 4.37 -3.54 -30.47
N HIS A 368 4.44 -4.28 -31.58
CA HIS A 368 4.26 -3.71 -32.91
C HIS A 368 2.77 -3.50 -33.18
N LEU A 369 2.34 -2.28 -33.47
CA LEU A 369 0.94 -1.96 -33.71
C LEU A 369 0.33 -2.84 -34.81
N GLY A 370 -0.80 -3.47 -34.51
CA GLY A 370 -1.49 -4.38 -35.42
C GLY A 370 -0.96 -5.82 -35.44
N SER A 371 0.10 -6.14 -34.69
CA SER A 371 0.47 -7.53 -34.43
C SER A 371 -0.34 -8.12 -33.25
N ASP A 372 -0.12 -9.40 -32.93
CA ASP A 372 -0.64 -10.04 -31.71
C ASP A 372 0.53 -10.54 -30.85
N SER A 373 1.49 -9.66 -30.58
CA SER A 373 2.69 -9.99 -29.81
C SER A 373 3.15 -8.85 -28.91
N ILE A 374 3.52 -9.17 -27.68
CA ILE A 374 4.25 -8.29 -26.77
C ILE A 374 5.47 -9.03 -26.21
N VAL A 375 6.63 -8.36 -26.20
CA VAL A 375 7.91 -8.98 -25.83
C VAL A 375 8.81 -8.00 -25.06
N PRO A 376 9.73 -8.49 -24.21
CA PRO A 376 10.81 -7.67 -23.64
C PRO A 376 11.67 -7.05 -24.75
N PHE A 377 12.10 -5.82 -24.51
CA PHE A 377 12.89 -5.00 -25.44
C PHE A 377 14.17 -4.44 -24.81
N VAL A 378 14.17 -4.05 -23.54
CA VAL A 378 15.36 -3.60 -22.79
C VAL A 378 15.35 -4.24 -21.40
N GLY A 379 16.53 -4.64 -20.92
CA GLY A 379 16.75 -5.08 -19.55
C GLY A 379 16.74 -6.60 -19.39
N SER A 380 17.76 -7.11 -18.70
CA SER A 380 17.90 -8.53 -18.33
C SER A 380 16.84 -9.02 -17.33
N GLY A 381 16.15 -8.09 -16.66
CA GLY A 381 15.21 -8.34 -15.58
C GLY A 381 15.85 -8.40 -14.19
N ARG A 382 17.18 -8.23 -14.09
CA ARG A 382 17.85 -7.92 -12.83
C ARG A 382 17.55 -6.48 -12.45
N GLU A 383 17.25 -6.25 -11.18
CA GLU A 383 17.15 -4.91 -10.58
C GLU A 383 18.56 -4.37 -10.32
N ASP A 384 19.01 -3.43 -11.14
CA ASP A 384 20.27 -2.69 -11.01
C ASP A 384 20.29 -1.55 -12.04
N ILE A 385 21.32 -0.71 -12.04
CA ILE A 385 21.55 0.28 -13.10
C ILE A 385 22.83 -0.07 -13.84
N ILE A 386 22.69 -0.81 -14.96
CA ILE A 386 23.84 -1.29 -15.74
C ILE A 386 23.69 -0.88 -17.20
N ASP A 387 24.69 -0.18 -17.74
CA ASP A 387 24.74 0.22 -19.14
C ASP A 387 25.19 -0.94 -20.05
N GLY A 388 24.94 -0.80 -21.35
CA GLY A 388 25.44 -1.76 -22.35
C GLY A 388 24.38 -2.24 -23.33
N PRO A 389 24.60 -3.39 -24.00
CA PRO A 389 23.64 -3.93 -24.96
C PRO A 389 22.26 -4.10 -24.32
N LEU A 390 21.18 -3.83 -25.08
CA LEU A 390 19.80 -3.86 -24.53
C LEU A 390 19.44 -5.12 -23.73
N ARG A 391 20.06 -6.25 -24.08
CA ARG A 391 19.79 -7.56 -23.46
C ARG A 391 20.51 -7.81 -22.15
N GLU A 392 21.64 -7.16 -21.99
CA GLU A 392 22.59 -7.38 -20.90
C GLU A 392 22.50 -6.27 -19.86
N SER A 393 21.96 -5.11 -20.24
CA SER A 393 21.66 -4.02 -19.31
C SER A 393 20.74 -4.48 -18.18
N ALA A 394 20.80 -3.76 -17.07
CA ALA A 394 19.87 -3.89 -15.96
C ALA A 394 19.20 -2.54 -15.74
N LEU A 395 17.91 -2.61 -15.45
CA LEU A 395 17.06 -1.47 -15.16
C LEU A 395 16.55 -1.62 -13.73
N ALA A 396 16.00 -0.56 -13.17
CA ALA A 396 15.49 -0.58 -11.81
C ALA A 396 14.17 0.19 -11.73
N GLN A 397 13.09 -0.56 -11.89
CA GLN A 397 11.72 -0.06 -11.80
C GLN A 397 11.50 1.13 -12.76
N PRO A 398 11.55 0.91 -14.08
CA PRO A 398 11.31 1.97 -15.03
C PRO A 398 9.85 2.46 -14.92
N SER A 399 9.66 3.74 -14.61
CA SER A 399 8.33 4.29 -14.25
C SER A 399 7.79 5.33 -15.23
N ASP A 400 8.62 5.82 -16.15
CA ASP A 400 8.17 6.64 -17.27
C ASP A 400 9.08 6.55 -18.47
N ILE A 401 8.52 6.79 -19.64
CA ILE A 401 9.21 6.67 -20.92
C ILE A 401 8.71 7.71 -21.91
N VAL A 402 9.64 8.41 -22.57
CA VAL A 402 9.35 9.40 -23.62
C VAL A 402 10.26 9.20 -24.83
N THR A 403 10.00 9.90 -25.92
CA THR A 403 10.81 9.83 -27.13
C THR A 403 11.00 11.20 -27.77
N ASP A 404 12.15 11.42 -28.39
CA ASP A 404 12.43 12.53 -29.30
C ASP A 404 12.08 12.20 -30.78
N GLY A 405 11.43 11.06 -31.02
CA GLY A 405 11.15 10.51 -32.35
C GLY A 405 12.28 9.67 -32.94
N GLN A 406 13.44 9.59 -32.28
CA GLN A 406 14.58 8.79 -32.71
C GLN A 406 14.93 7.70 -31.73
N VAL A 407 15.02 8.04 -30.45
CA VAL A 407 15.38 7.16 -29.33
C VAL A 407 14.36 7.24 -28.20
N LEU A 408 14.48 6.35 -27.23
CA LEU A 408 13.69 6.39 -26.02
C LEU A 408 14.53 6.98 -24.88
N TYR A 409 13.85 7.67 -23.98
CA TYR A 409 14.38 8.08 -22.70
C TYR A 409 13.45 7.57 -21.61
N HIS A 410 14.01 7.05 -20.53
CA HIS A 410 13.21 6.60 -19.39
C HIS A 410 13.88 7.00 -18.07
N VAL A 411 13.09 6.96 -17.00
CA VAL A 411 13.59 7.07 -15.63
C VAL A 411 13.59 5.69 -14.99
N ASP A 412 14.73 5.31 -14.42
CA ASP A 412 14.84 4.16 -13.52
C ASP A 412 14.67 4.68 -12.09
N SER A 413 13.47 4.50 -11.53
CA SER A 413 13.10 5.12 -10.25
C SER A 413 13.90 4.54 -9.09
N GLU A 414 14.05 3.23 -9.00
CA GLU A 414 14.73 2.57 -7.89
C GLU A 414 16.24 2.80 -7.87
N GLY A 415 16.83 3.17 -9.00
CA GLY A 415 18.24 3.55 -9.10
C GLY A 415 18.48 5.05 -9.36
N SER A 416 17.45 5.88 -9.28
CA SER A 416 17.56 7.34 -9.33
C SER A 416 18.32 7.89 -10.56
N ALA A 417 18.04 7.37 -11.74
CA ALA A 417 18.76 7.73 -12.96
C ALA A 417 17.84 8.03 -14.16
N VAL A 418 18.32 8.87 -15.08
CA VAL A 418 17.72 9.09 -16.40
C VAL A 418 18.54 8.36 -17.44
N ARG A 419 17.86 7.61 -18.30
CA ARG A 419 18.45 6.62 -19.20
C ARG A 419 18.05 6.92 -20.64
N ARG A 420 18.89 6.50 -21.59
CA ARG A 420 18.66 6.62 -23.04
C ARG A 420 18.79 5.24 -23.68
N ASP A 421 17.81 4.86 -24.49
CA ASP A 421 17.79 3.59 -25.22
C ASP A 421 17.77 3.80 -26.74
N ASP A 422 18.74 3.23 -27.43
CA ASP A 422 18.70 3.14 -28.89
C ASP A 422 17.61 2.16 -29.36
N VAL A 423 17.06 2.38 -30.55
CA VAL A 423 16.01 1.51 -31.14
C VAL A 423 16.43 0.82 -32.45
N GLY A 424 17.74 0.70 -32.69
CA GLY A 424 18.32 0.15 -33.91
C GLY A 424 19.09 -1.17 -33.77
N PRO A 425 19.66 -1.69 -34.87
CA PRO A 425 20.56 -2.84 -34.81
C PRO A 425 21.84 -2.47 -34.06
N ARG A 426 22.21 -3.29 -33.04
CA ARG A 426 23.27 -2.99 -32.05
C ARG A 426 22.93 -1.80 -31.12
N ALA A 427 21.66 -1.69 -30.75
CA ALA A 427 21.20 -0.74 -29.75
C ALA A 427 21.83 -1.00 -28.37
N HIS A 428 22.07 0.09 -27.65
CA HIS A 428 22.57 0.09 -26.27
C HIS A 428 21.68 0.96 -25.38
N VAL A 429 21.76 0.68 -24.09
CA VAL A 429 21.30 1.56 -23.01
C VAL A 429 22.50 2.32 -22.50
N SER A 430 22.32 3.62 -22.25
CA SER A 430 23.33 4.49 -21.66
C SER A 430 22.70 5.43 -20.62
N THR A 431 23.44 5.73 -19.57
CA THR A 431 23.04 6.73 -18.56
C THR A 431 23.17 8.14 -19.11
N VAL A 432 22.08 8.91 -19.04
CA VAL A 432 22.13 10.36 -19.30
C VAL A 432 22.72 11.05 -18.07
N VAL A 433 22.05 10.93 -16.93
CA VAL A 433 22.48 11.46 -15.62
C VAL A 433 22.07 10.50 -14.49
N GLY A 434 22.79 10.55 -13.37
CA GLY A 434 22.54 9.70 -12.19
C GLY A 434 23.54 8.55 -12.04
N PRO A 435 23.48 7.80 -10.93
CA PRO A 435 24.39 6.71 -10.64
C PRO A 435 24.15 5.52 -11.59
N HIS A 436 25.23 4.82 -11.95
CA HIS A 436 25.17 3.60 -12.74
C HIS A 436 26.47 2.81 -12.61
N ASP A 437 26.44 1.52 -12.96
CA ASP A 437 27.61 0.61 -13.02
C ASP A 437 28.44 0.55 -11.73
N ILE A 438 27.84 0.86 -10.57
CA ILE A 438 28.50 0.73 -9.28
C ILE A 438 28.43 -0.74 -8.82
N PRO A 439 29.56 -1.40 -8.50
CA PRO A 439 29.57 -2.81 -8.15
C PRO A 439 28.60 -3.19 -7.02
N GLN A 440 28.14 -4.45 -7.06
CA GLN A 440 27.32 -5.05 -5.99
C GLN A 440 25.97 -4.35 -5.78
N GLY A 441 25.39 -3.75 -6.82
CA GLY A 441 24.06 -3.11 -6.76
C GLY A 441 24.04 -1.79 -5.98
N GLN A 442 25.21 -1.21 -5.69
CA GLN A 442 25.30 0.05 -4.93
C GLN A 442 24.69 1.24 -5.67
N SER A 443 24.48 1.14 -6.99
CA SER A 443 23.76 2.14 -7.79
C SER A 443 22.35 2.41 -7.24
N LEU A 444 21.68 1.38 -6.69
CA LEU A 444 20.32 1.48 -6.13
C LEU A 444 20.23 2.31 -4.84
N PHE A 445 21.37 2.67 -4.24
CA PHE A 445 21.44 3.43 -2.99
C PHE A 445 22.20 4.76 -3.16
N ALA A 446 22.60 5.09 -4.39
CA ALA A 446 23.34 6.30 -4.71
C ALA A 446 22.41 7.45 -5.12
N PHE A 447 21.44 7.77 -4.27
CA PHE A 447 20.44 8.83 -4.49
C PHE A 447 20.78 10.13 -3.74
N GLY A 448 19.96 11.16 -3.93
CA GLY A 448 20.07 12.46 -3.25
C GLY A 448 19.55 13.59 -4.13
N ASP A 449 19.91 14.82 -3.81
CA ASP A 449 19.51 16.02 -4.58
C ASP A 449 20.73 16.86 -4.97
N ILE A 450 21.35 16.51 -6.10
CA ILE A 450 22.56 17.19 -6.59
C ILE A 450 22.39 17.51 -8.07
N ASP A 451 22.38 18.80 -8.38
CA ASP A 451 22.50 19.31 -9.75
C ASP A 451 23.96 19.18 -10.22
N GLY A 452 24.16 18.99 -11.53
CA GLY A 452 25.51 18.81 -12.05
C GLY A 452 25.55 18.15 -13.42
N VAL A 453 26.59 17.33 -13.64
CA VAL A 453 26.90 16.71 -14.91
C VAL A 453 27.10 15.20 -14.75
N GLY A 454 26.51 14.42 -15.65
CA GLY A 454 26.62 12.98 -15.78
C GLY A 454 26.33 12.26 -14.48
N ASP A 455 27.29 11.46 -14.06
CA ASP A 455 27.14 10.47 -12.99
C ASP A 455 27.21 11.09 -11.59
N ALA A 456 27.61 12.36 -11.50
CA ALA A 456 27.65 13.11 -10.25
C ALA A 456 26.27 13.69 -9.87
N VAL A 457 25.34 13.76 -10.83
CA VAL A 457 23.95 14.15 -10.56
C VAL A 457 23.34 13.15 -9.58
N ARG A 458 22.54 13.66 -8.65
CA ARG A 458 21.72 12.84 -7.75
C ARG A 458 20.26 13.24 -7.89
N LEU A 459 19.44 12.22 -8.08
CA LEU A 459 17.99 12.24 -8.06
C LEU A 459 17.51 11.33 -6.91
N GLN A 460 16.23 11.41 -6.58
CA GLN A 460 15.60 10.56 -5.58
C GLN A 460 14.26 10.05 -6.13
N HIS A 461 14.24 8.76 -6.50
CA HIS A 461 13.08 8.06 -7.01
C HIS A 461 12.28 8.84 -8.08
N PRO A 462 12.92 9.27 -9.20
CA PRO A 462 12.24 10.04 -10.22
C PRO A 462 11.16 9.20 -10.92
N ILE A 463 9.93 9.71 -10.98
CA ILE A 463 8.80 8.98 -11.59
C ILE A 463 8.34 9.61 -12.89
N GLY A 464 8.32 10.93 -13.05
CA GLY A 464 7.72 11.60 -14.21
C GLY A 464 8.76 12.05 -15.24
N LEU A 465 8.45 11.97 -16.53
CA LEU A 465 9.33 12.43 -17.60
C LEU A 465 8.56 13.13 -18.73
N ALA A 466 9.06 14.27 -19.20
CA ALA A 466 8.56 14.95 -20.39
C ALA A 466 9.74 15.44 -21.25
N ILE A 467 9.51 15.61 -22.55
CA ILE A 467 10.50 16.17 -23.48
C ILE A 467 9.95 17.42 -24.13
N HIS A 468 10.78 18.47 -24.21
CA HIS A 468 10.43 19.71 -24.89
C HIS A 468 11.68 20.44 -25.38
N ASN A 469 11.69 20.83 -26.65
CA ASN A 469 12.81 21.54 -27.30
C ASN A 469 14.18 20.88 -27.05
N GLY A 470 14.24 19.54 -27.13
CA GLY A 470 15.46 18.74 -26.93
C GLY A 470 15.93 18.60 -25.48
N SER A 471 15.27 19.25 -24.52
CA SER A 471 15.51 19.04 -23.09
C SER A 471 14.51 18.05 -22.50
N LEU A 472 14.96 17.27 -21.52
CA LEU A 472 14.11 16.44 -20.70
C LEU A 472 13.71 17.22 -19.43
N TYR A 473 12.50 17.01 -18.96
CA TYR A 473 11.99 17.50 -17.68
C TYR A 473 11.62 16.28 -16.84
N VAL A 474 12.23 16.16 -15.69
CA VAL A 474 12.15 15.00 -14.80
C VAL A 474 11.41 15.43 -13.54
N ALA A 475 10.36 14.72 -13.17
CA ALA A 475 9.78 14.82 -11.84
C ALA A 475 10.68 14.00 -10.91
N ASP A 476 11.55 14.71 -10.19
CA ASP A 476 12.46 14.16 -9.21
C ASP A 476 11.66 13.99 -7.90
N THR A 477 10.82 12.97 -7.92
CA THR A 477 9.61 12.85 -7.10
C THR A 477 9.89 12.96 -5.61
N TYR A 478 10.88 12.26 -5.08
CA TYR A 478 11.19 12.29 -3.64
C TYR A 478 12.09 13.46 -3.23
N ASN A 479 12.50 14.30 -4.18
CA ASN A 479 13.11 15.60 -3.90
C ASN A 479 12.11 16.76 -4.07
N ASP A 480 10.81 16.47 -4.29
CA ASP A 480 9.75 17.46 -4.49
C ASP A 480 10.09 18.55 -5.53
N LYS A 481 10.76 18.14 -6.62
CA LYS A 481 11.32 19.03 -7.63
C LYS A 481 11.05 18.56 -9.05
N ILE A 482 11.04 19.51 -9.96
CA ILE A 482 11.18 19.25 -11.40
C ILE A 482 12.60 19.64 -11.80
N LYS A 483 13.36 18.70 -12.35
CA LYS A 483 14.70 18.95 -12.92
C LYS A 483 14.64 19.07 -14.43
N LYS A 484 15.42 19.98 -15.00
CA LYS A 484 15.67 20.08 -16.43
C LYS A 484 16.99 19.40 -16.75
N VAL A 485 16.96 18.43 -17.66
CA VAL A 485 18.11 17.65 -18.09
C VAL A 485 18.40 17.90 -19.56
N ASP A 486 19.66 18.25 -19.86
CA ASP A 486 20.17 18.27 -21.24
C ASP A 486 20.77 16.89 -21.54
N PRO A 487 20.16 16.10 -22.44
CA PRO A 487 20.62 14.74 -22.71
C PRO A 487 21.93 14.67 -23.50
N VAL A 488 22.34 15.74 -24.16
CA VAL A 488 23.58 15.80 -24.96
C VAL A 488 24.74 16.27 -24.08
N ALA A 489 24.54 17.36 -23.35
CA ALA A 489 25.52 17.87 -22.41
C ALA A 489 25.59 17.03 -21.11
N ARG A 490 24.62 16.13 -20.92
CA ARG A 490 24.44 15.30 -19.73
C ARG A 490 24.39 16.16 -18.46
N THR A 491 23.70 17.30 -18.49
CA THR A 491 23.58 18.19 -17.33
C THR A 491 22.18 18.13 -16.75
N ALA A 492 22.06 18.27 -15.42
CA ALA A 492 20.79 18.36 -14.73
C ALA A 492 20.80 19.58 -13.79
N VAL A 493 19.72 20.36 -13.84
CA VAL A 493 19.53 21.52 -12.97
C VAL A 493 18.10 21.55 -12.43
N THR A 494 17.94 21.97 -11.18
CA THR A 494 16.63 22.22 -10.57
C THR A 494 15.93 23.32 -11.35
N TRP A 495 14.74 23.00 -11.87
CA TRP A 495 13.97 23.90 -12.71
C TRP A 495 12.78 24.51 -11.98
N LEU A 496 12.06 23.72 -11.16
CA LEU A 496 10.93 24.15 -10.34
C LEU A 496 10.89 23.33 -9.04
N GLY A 497 10.27 23.87 -7.99
CA GLY A 497 10.16 23.21 -6.69
C GLY A 497 11.23 23.69 -5.71
N THR A 498 10.82 24.00 -4.48
CA THR A 498 11.74 24.32 -3.37
C THR A 498 12.45 23.08 -2.84
N GLY A 499 11.84 21.91 -2.98
CA GLY A 499 12.21 20.68 -2.26
C GLY A 499 11.54 20.55 -0.89
N GLU A 500 10.70 21.52 -0.52
CA GLU A 500 9.85 21.43 0.66
C GLU A 500 8.46 20.97 0.24
N ARG A 501 7.92 19.98 0.96
CA ARG A 501 6.54 19.52 0.76
C ARG A 501 5.56 20.64 1.08
N GLY A 502 4.60 20.88 0.20
CA GLY A 502 3.60 21.91 0.44
C GLY A 502 2.75 22.25 -0.76
N LYS A 503 1.94 23.31 -0.62
CA LYS A 503 0.99 23.77 -1.65
C LYS A 503 1.33 25.15 -2.21
N GLY A 504 2.43 25.77 -1.79
CA GLY A 504 2.91 27.04 -2.28
C GLY A 504 3.02 27.08 -3.81
N LEU A 505 2.71 28.24 -4.40
CA LEU A 505 2.82 28.49 -5.85
C LEU A 505 3.87 29.55 -6.19
N GLU A 506 4.35 30.29 -5.18
CA GLU A 506 5.40 31.31 -5.32
C GLU A 506 6.11 31.50 -3.95
N PRO A 507 7.23 30.80 -3.69
CA PRO A 507 7.82 29.76 -4.54
C PRO A 507 6.93 28.51 -4.62
N VAL A 508 7.14 27.71 -5.67
CA VAL A 508 6.37 26.47 -5.87
C VAL A 508 6.87 25.39 -4.92
N GLU A 509 5.95 24.85 -4.13
CA GLU A 509 6.12 23.64 -3.32
C GLU A 509 5.34 22.51 -3.98
N LEU A 510 5.96 21.34 -4.08
CA LEU A 510 5.38 20.13 -4.67
C LEU A 510 5.28 19.06 -3.58
N PHE A 511 4.54 17.99 -3.83
CA PHE A 511 4.51 16.84 -2.94
C PHE A 511 4.39 15.54 -3.75
N GLU A 512 5.53 14.86 -3.89
CA GLU A 512 5.75 13.67 -4.72
C GLU A 512 5.14 13.79 -6.13
N PRO A 513 5.60 14.74 -6.95
CA PRO A 513 5.10 14.89 -8.31
C PRO A 513 5.46 13.66 -9.15
N SER A 514 4.48 13.05 -9.82
CA SER A 514 4.68 11.76 -10.52
C SER A 514 4.48 11.82 -12.04
N GLY A 515 3.86 12.88 -12.55
CA GLY A 515 3.57 13.03 -13.97
C GLY A 515 3.85 14.43 -14.51
N ILE A 516 4.36 14.50 -15.75
CA ILE A 516 4.60 15.77 -16.45
C ILE A 516 4.10 15.63 -17.89
N ALA A 517 3.39 16.65 -18.38
CA ALA A 517 3.09 16.81 -19.80
C ALA A 517 3.31 18.26 -20.22
N ILE A 518 3.63 18.47 -21.49
CA ILE A 518 3.88 19.81 -22.02
C ILE A 518 3.03 20.00 -23.28
N ALA A 519 2.34 21.15 -23.38
CA ALA A 519 1.69 21.62 -24.59
C ALA A 519 2.00 23.11 -24.79
N GLY A 520 2.50 23.47 -25.98
CA GLY A 520 3.00 24.82 -26.24
C GLY A 520 4.01 25.29 -25.19
N ASN A 521 3.71 26.42 -24.52
CA ASN A 521 4.54 27.00 -23.45
C ASN A 521 4.06 26.61 -22.03
N THR A 522 3.14 25.66 -21.88
CA THR A 522 2.61 25.25 -20.57
C THR A 522 3.03 23.83 -20.22
N MET A 523 3.60 23.66 -19.03
CA MET A 523 3.83 22.37 -18.39
C MET A 523 2.68 22.07 -17.43
N TYR A 524 2.09 20.88 -17.56
CA TYR A 524 1.15 20.31 -16.61
C TYR A 524 1.89 19.32 -15.71
N ILE A 525 1.69 19.43 -14.40
CA ILE A 525 2.35 18.58 -13.39
C ILE A 525 1.28 17.88 -12.57
N ALA A 526 1.36 16.55 -12.48
CA ALA A 526 0.58 15.77 -11.54
C ALA A 526 1.28 15.81 -10.17
N ASP A 527 0.75 16.65 -9.29
CA ASP A 527 1.27 16.92 -7.94
C ASP A 527 0.56 15.98 -6.96
N THR A 528 1.00 14.72 -6.97
CA THR A 528 0.24 13.52 -6.57
C THR A 528 -0.32 13.60 -5.15
N ASN A 529 0.55 13.86 -4.17
CA ASN A 529 0.15 13.86 -2.76
C ASN A 529 -0.56 15.15 -2.35
N ASN A 530 -0.50 16.19 -3.19
CA ASN A 530 -1.37 17.35 -3.07
C ASN A 530 -2.74 17.18 -3.74
N HIS A 531 -2.97 16.04 -4.41
CA HIS A 531 -4.19 15.69 -5.13
C HIS A 531 -4.63 16.74 -6.17
N ARG A 532 -3.67 17.35 -6.87
CA ARG A 532 -3.94 18.44 -7.82
C ARG A 532 -3.10 18.32 -9.09
N ILE A 533 -3.51 19.06 -10.11
CA ILE A 533 -2.69 19.34 -11.29
C ILE A 533 -2.23 20.79 -11.21
N LEU A 534 -0.97 21.05 -11.52
CA LEU A 534 -0.44 22.40 -11.71
C LEU A 534 -0.30 22.70 -13.20
N ALA A 535 -0.47 23.96 -13.57
CA ALA A 535 -0.12 24.50 -14.88
C ALA A 535 0.95 25.59 -14.70
N THR A 536 2.13 25.36 -15.26
CA THR A 536 3.30 26.23 -15.14
C THR A 536 3.74 26.73 -16.50
N ASP A 537 3.93 28.04 -16.63
CA ASP A 537 4.50 28.65 -17.82
C ASP A 537 6.01 28.32 -17.93
N LEU A 538 6.44 27.73 -19.04
CA LEU A 538 7.82 27.23 -19.21
C LEU A 538 8.88 28.33 -19.20
N THR A 539 8.50 29.56 -19.55
CA THR A 539 9.42 30.70 -19.67
C THR A 539 9.49 31.51 -18.37
N THR A 540 8.33 31.87 -17.84
CA THR A 540 8.20 32.73 -16.65
C THR A 540 8.18 31.96 -15.34
N LYS A 541 7.97 30.64 -15.40
CA LYS A 541 7.77 29.73 -14.25
C LYS A 541 6.56 30.08 -13.37
N LYS A 542 5.71 31.01 -13.81
CA LYS A 542 4.45 31.32 -13.14
C LYS A 542 3.58 30.08 -13.11
N THR A 543 3.16 29.70 -11.91
CA THR A 543 2.44 28.46 -11.66
C THR A 543 1.08 28.76 -11.07
N ARG A 544 0.08 28.03 -11.53
CA ARG A 544 -1.27 28.05 -10.96
C ARG A 544 -1.79 26.64 -10.81
N GLU A 545 -2.75 26.46 -9.92
CA GLU A 545 -3.54 25.24 -9.92
C GLU A 545 -4.38 25.15 -11.21
N PHE A 546 -4.43 23.94 -11.78
CA PHE A 546 -5.25 23.60 -12.92
C PHE A 546 -6.51 22.88 -12.43
N VAL A 547 -7.61 23.61 -12.36
CA VAL A 547 -8.90 23.09 -11.90
C VAL A 547 -9.73 22.61 -13.08
N VAL A 548 -10.26 21.39 -12.97
CA VAL A 548 -11.24 20.83 -13.91
C VAL A 548 -12.65 21.19 -13.43
N ASN A 549 -13.27 22.18 -14.08
CA ASN A 549 -14.58 22.70 -13.73
C ASN A 549 -15.66 21.61 -13.82
N GLY A 550 -16.40 21.42 -12.74
CA GLY A 550 -17.48 20.43 -12.65
C GLY A 550 -17.01 19.00 -12.31
N LEU A 551 -15.71 18.77 -12.14
CA LEU A 551 -15.21 17.48 -11.65
C LEU A 551 -15.59 17.29 -10.19
N THR A 552 -16.13 16.11 -9.88
CA THR A 552 -16.50 15.70 -8.52
C THR A 552 -15.86 14.34 -8.20
N PRO A 553 -15.66 14.03 -6.90
CA PRO A 553 -15.24 12.70 -6.49
C PRO A 553 -16.26 11.64 -6.97
N PRO A 554 -15.84 10.42 -7.34
CA PRO A 554 -16.76 9.33 -7.64
C PRO A 554 -17.61 9.00 -6.41
N THR A 555 -18.79 8.42 -6.63
CA THR A 555 -19.63 7.96 -5.52
C THR A 555 -18.92 6.79 -4.82
N PRO A 556 -18.70 6.86 -3.49
CA PRO A 556 -18.09 5.75 -2.76
C PRO A 556 -18.90 4.46 -2.98
N PRO A 557 -18.26 3.28 -2.99
CA PRO A 557 -18.97 2.02 -2.93
C PRO A 557 -19.91 2.06 -1.72
N LYS A 558 -21.16 1.57 -1.87
CA LYS A 558 -22.05 1.41 -0.72
C LYS A 558 -21.37 0.44 0.24
N THR A 559 -20.85 0.95 1.36
CA THR A 559 -20.41 0.10 2.46
C THR A 559 -21.62 -0.67 2.96
N THR A 560 -21.59 -2.00 2.81
CA THR A 560 -22.51 -2.90 3.52
C THR A 560 -22.15 -2.89 4.99
N GLU A 561 -22.41 -1.78 5.68
CA GLU A 561 -22.25 -1.67 7.13
C GLU A 561 -23.61 -1.60 7.81
N GLU A 562 -24.29 -2.74 7.89
CA GLU A 562 -25.01 -3.09 9.11
C GLU A 562 -24.77 -4.58 9.34
N GLU A 563 -23.64 -4.94 9.95
CA GLU A 563 -23.58 -6.25 10.59
C GLU A 563 -24.66 -6.29 11.68
N PRO A 564 -25.59 -7.26 11.66
CA PRO A 564 -26.55 -7.42 12.72
C PRO A 564 -25.81 -7.66 14.04
N TYR A 565 -26.22 -6.98 15.10
CA TYR A 565 -25.66 -7.18 16.43
C TYR A 565 -25.82 -8.66 16.84
N ALA A 566 -24.71 -9.39 16.90
CA ALA A 566 -24.67 -10.80 17.27
C ALA A 566 -24.51 -11.02 18.80
N GLY A 567 -24.40 -9.95 19.57
CA GLY A 567 -24.23 -10.01 21.03
C GLY A 567 -25.55 -10.19 21.79
N LYS A 568 -25.45 -10.28 23.11
CA LYS A 568 -26.61 -10.40 24.00
C LYS A 568 -27.26 -9.04 24.20
N THR A 569 -28.57 -8.95 23.96
CA THR A 569 -29.36 -7.79 24.34
C THR A 569 -29.79 -7.91 25.81
N ASP A 570 -29.53 -6.89 26.62
CA ASP A 570 -29.94 -6.87 28.02
C ASP A 570 -31.34 -6.26 28.16
N ASP A 571 -32.26 -7.02 28.76
CA ASP A 571 -33.62 -6.56 29.08
C ASP A 571 -33.61 -5.78 30.40
N LEU A 572 -34.10 -4.54 30.36
CA LEU A 572 -34.18 -3.67 31.54
C LEU A 572 -35.61 -3.54 32.06
N PRO A 573 -35.79 -3.27 33.37
CA PRO A 573 -37.12 -3.02 33.91
C PRO A 573 -37.74 -1.75 33.32
N SER A 574 -39.08 -1.74 33.26
CA SER A 574 -39.82 -0.58 32.79
C SER A 574 -39.52 0.66 33.62
N SER A 575 -39.23 1.78 32.95
CA SER A 575 -38.88 3.05 33.58
C SER A 575 -39.88 4.14 33.20
N THR A 576 -40.36 4.92 34.19
CA THR A 576 -41.23 6.08 33.96
C THR A 576 -40.40 7.35 33.82
N VAL A 577 -40.45 7.98 32.65
CA VAL A 577 -39.64 9.16 32.31
C VAL A 577 -40.52 10.40 32.10
N SER A 578 -39.98 11.57 32.44
CA SER A 578 -40.67 12.84 32.24
C SER A 578 -40.70 13.22 30.76
N GLY A 579 -41.88 13.58 30.24
CA GLY A 579 -42.04 14.13 28.88
C GLY A 579 -41.68 15.61 28.76
N ALA A 580 -41.30 16.28 29.86
CA ALA A 580 -41.04 17.73 29.88
C ALA A 580 -39.74 18.17 29.17
N GLY A 581 -38.87 17.21 28.81
CA GLY A 581 -37.59 17.46 28.15
C GLY A 581 -37.01 16.19 27.54
N PRO A 582 -35.79 16.24 26.96
CA PRO A 582 -35.13 15.05 26.44
C PRO A 582 -34.70 14.11 27.58
N LEU A 583 -34.72 12.81 27.31
CA LEU A 583 -34.23 11.80 28.25
C LEU A 583 -32.71 11.74 28.23
N THR A 584 -32.07 12.01 29.36
CA THR A 584 -30.61 11.87 29.50
C THR A 584 -30.25 10.41 29.77
N VAL A 585 -29.34 9.84 28.99
CA VAL A 585 -28.80 8.50 29.19
C VAL A 585 -27.34 8.62 29.57
N GLN A 586 -26.98 8.08 30.73
CA GLN A 586 -25.59 7.93 31.17
C GLN A 586 -25.21 6.46 31.10
N VAL A 587 -24.12 6.14 30.42
CA VAL A 587 -23.58 4.78 30.34
C VAL A 587 -22.24 4.75 31.07
N ASN A 588 -22.11 3.86 32.05
CA ASN A 588 -20.85 3.57 32.73
C ASN A 588 -20.23 2.32 32.11
N PHE A 589 -18.92 2.32 31.88
CA PHE A 589 -18.21 1.22 31.22
C PHE A 589 -17.33 0.47 32.22
N GLU A 590 -17.64 -0.81 32.44
CA GLU A 590 -16.80 -1.73 33.21
C GLU A 590 -15.77 -2.37 32.28
N LEU A 591 -14.66 -1.66 32.05
CA LEU A 591 -13.60 -2.09 31.14
C LEU A 591 -12.58 -3.03 31.84
N PRO A 592 -11.85 -3.87 31.08
CA PRO A 592 -10.78 -4.69 31.65
C PRO A 592 -9.72 -3.85 32.35
N PHE A 593 -8.95 -4.47 33.26
CA PHE A 593 -7.86 -3.81 33.98
C PHE A 593 -6.95 -3.04 33.02
N GLU A 594 -6.57 -1.82 33.41
CA GLU A 594 -5.78 -0.86 32.61
C GLU A 594 -6.42 -0.38 31.29
N HIS A 595 -7.73 -0.51 31.07
CA HIS A 595 -8.38 0.02 29.86
C HIS A 595 -9.27 1.24 30.12
N GLU A 596 -9.34 2.12 29.13
CA GLU A 596 -10.22 3.29 29.06
C GLU A 596 -10.85 3.44 27.67
N LEU A 597 -11.94 4.19 27.57
CA LEU A 597 -12.56 4.51 26.28
C LEU A 597 -11.59 5.29 25.39
N ASN A 598 -11.53 4.93 24.10
CA ASN A 598 -10.71 5.62 23.12
C ASN A 598 -11.23 7.04 22.89
N GLN A 599 -10.53 8.04 23.42
CA GLN A 599 -10.93 9.44 23.27
C GLN A 599 -10.78 9.96 21.83
N LEU A 600 -10.00 9.27 20.99
CA LEU A 600 -9.82 9.60 19.56
C LEU A 600 -10.91 8.98 18.68
N ALA A 601 -11.71 8.04 19.21
CA ALA A 601 -12.79 7.41 18.46
C ALA A 601 -14.16 7.82 19.03
N PRO A 602 -15.07 8.37 18.21
CA PRO A 602 -16.37 8.80 18.70
C PRO A 602 -17.20 7.60 19.15
N LEU A 603 -17.63 7.62 20.41
CA LEU A 603 -18.65 6.70 20.90
C LEU A 603 -19.96 6.99 20.16
N SER A 604 -20.64 5.94 19.69
CA SER A 604 -21.88 6.11 18.93
C SER A 604 -23.02 5.29 19.50
N TYR A 605 -24.23 5.84 19.41
CA TYR A 605 -25.45 5.17 19.82
C TYR A 605 -26.49 5.19 18.69
N LYS A 606 -27.37 4.19 18.68
CA LYS A 606 -28.51 4.07 17.78
C LYS A 606 -29.74 3.72 18.60
N VAL A 607 -30.81 4.48 18.38
CA VAL A 607 -32.12 4.25 18.99
C VAL A 607 -33.03 3.62 17.94
N THR A 608 -33.59 2.46 18.26
CA THR A 608 -34.62 1.81 17.44
C THR A 608 -35.82 1.51 18.31
N VAL A 609 -36.99 1.40 17.68
CA VAL A 609 -38.26 1.17 18.37
C VAL A 609 -39.00 0.07 17.63
N ASN A 610 -39.62 -0.83 18.39
CA ASN A 610 -40.45 -1.88 17.82
C ASN A 610 -41.92 -1.45 17.85
N GLY A 611 -42.57 -1.42 16.68
CA GLY A 611 -43.98 -1.07 16.55
C GLY A 611 -44.26 0.42 16.36
N SER A 612 -45.54 0.79 16.42
CA SER A 612 -45.98 2.20 16.34
C SER A 612 -45.71 2.91 17.66
N GLN A 613 -44.95 4.01 17.63
CA GLN A 613 -44.63 4.81 18.80
C GLN A 613 -44.89 6.30 18.53
N SER A 614 -45.15 7.08 19.58
CA SER A 614 -45.41 8.52 19.48
C SER A 614 -44.65 9.38 20.48
N VAL A 615 -43.73 8.78 21.26
CA VAL A 615 -43.10 9.39 22.44
C VAL A 615 -41.62 9.74 22.24
N ILE A 616 -40.92 9.05 21.34
CA ILE A 616 -39.56 9.36 20.87
C ILE A 616 -39.64 10.19 19.59
N ASP A 617 -38.77 11.18 19.46
CA ASP A 617 -38.66 11.97 18.24
C ASP A 617 -38.33 11.07 17.02
N PRO A 618 -39.14 11.08 15.95
CA PRO A 618 -38.90 10.28 14.75
C PRO A 618 -37.58 10.61 14.05
N GLU A 619 -37.02 11.81 14.23
CA GLU A 619 -35.77 12.20 13.58
C GLU A 619 -34.54 11.46 14.10
N VAL A 620 -34.59 10.87 15.29
CA VAL A 620 -33.47 10.13 15.89
C VAL A 620 -33.56 8.62 15.69
N ILE A 621 -34.74 8.10 15.35
CA ILE A 621 -34.97 6.66 15.20
C ILE A 621 -34.21 6.12 13.99
N GLY A 622 -33.49 5.02 14.20
CA GLY A 622 -32.74 4.32 13.16
C GLY A 622 -31.45 5.04 12.73
N LYS A 623 -31.16 6.23 13.25
CA LYS A 623 -29.94 6.98 12.92
C LYS A 623 -28.85 6.74 13.97
N ARG A 624 -27.61 6.57 13.52
CA ARG A 624 -26.43 6.56 14.40
C ARG A 624 -26.10 7.99 14.80
N LYS A 625 -25.91 8.24 16.10
CA LYS A 625 -25.55 9.53 16.69
C LYS A 625 -24.27 9.38 17.50
N ARG A 626 -23.51 10.45 17.67
CA ARG A 626 -22.32 10.49 18.54
C ARG A 626 -22.74 10.86 19.96
N ALA A 627 -22.07 10.30 20.94
CA ALA A 627 -22.18 10.70 22.33
C ALA A 627 -20.86 11.29 22.82
N GLU A 628 -20.95 12.20 23.79
CA GLU A 628 -19.79 12.66 24.52
C GLU A 628 -19.41 11.60 25.55
N ALA A 629 -18.12 11.26 25.57
CA ALA A 629 -17.57 10.26 26.46
C ALA A 629 -16.37 10.84 27.20
N ASP A 630 -16.24 10.48 28.47
CA ASP A 630 -14.97 10.56 29.20
C ASP A 630 -14.25 9.20 29.13
N LYS A 631 -13.30 8.94 30.03
CA LYS A 631 -12.51 7.71 30.04
C LYS A 631 -13.31 6.44 30.38
N THR A 632 -14.41 6.57 31.13
CA THR A 632 -15.16 5.42 31.68
C THR A 632 -16.68 5.60 31.66
N SER A 633 -17.17 6.72 31.14
CA SER A 633 -18.60 7.01 31.02
C SER A 633 -18.91 7.78 29.74
N ALA A 634 -20.16 7.69 29.30
CA ALA A 634 -20.69 8.51 28.22
C ALA A 634 -22.08 9.03 28.56
N THR A 635 -22.37 10.25 28.12
CA THR A 635 -23.69 10.87 28.31
C THR A 635 -24.23 11.35 26.97
N PHE A 636 -25.49 11.08 26.71
CA PHE A 636 -26.22 11.60 25.55
C PHE A 636 -27.70 11.75 25.86
N THR A 637 -28.42 12.43 24.98
CA THR A 637 -29.85 12.68 25.14
C THR A 637 -30.67 12.00 24.03
N ILE A 638 -31.82 11.46 24.41
CA ILE A 638 -32.83 10.94 23.49
C ILE A 638 -33.99 11.94 23.48
N PRO A 639 -34.20 12.69 22.37
CA PRO A 639 -35.30 13.63 22.27
C PRO A 639 -36.66 12.94 22.37
N LEU A 640 -37.54 13.49 23.20
CA LEU A 640 -38.92 13.03 23.39
C LEU A 640 -39.89 14.01 22.73
N THR A 641 -41.05 13.52 22.29
CA THR A 641 -42.08 14.36 21.64
C THR A 641 -42.93 15.17 22.62
N GLY A 642 -42.77 14.94 23.93
CA GLY A 642 -43.61 15.48 24.99
C GLY A 642 -44.99 14.83 25.14
N LYS A 643 -45.33 13.84 24.30
CA LYS A 643 -46.59 13.07 24.42
C LYS A 643 -46.44 11.98 25.46
N ALA A 644 -47.47 11.80 26.29
CA ALA A 644 -47.55 10.65 27.18
C ALA A 644 -47.81 9.35 26.40
N GLY A 645 -47.23 8.24 26.86
CA GLY A 645 -47.41 6.93 26.23
C GLY A 645 -46.31 5.94 26.62
N THR A 646 -46.43 4.71 26.11
CA THR A 646 -45.46 3.64 26.37
C THR A 646 -44.77 3.24 25.08
N THR A 647 -43.47 2.91 25.15
CA THR A 647 -42.71 2.37 24.02
C THR A 647 -41.62 1.44 24.53
N GLU A 648 -41.16 0.54 23.67
CA GLU A 648 -39.92 -0.20 23.90
C GLU A 648 -38.84 0.38 23.00
N VAL A 649 -37.76 0.87 23.61
CA VAL A 649 -36.58 1.37 22.91
C VAL A 649 -35.50 0.29 22.92
N THR A 650 -34.99 -0.08 21.75
CA THR A 650 -33.73 -0.81 21.64
C THR A 650 -32.61 0.22 21.44
N LEU A 651 -31.75 0.35 22.45
CA LEU A 651 -30.58 1.22 22.44
C LEU A 651 -29.33 0.38 22.19
N THR A 652 -28.64 0.66 21.10
CA THR A 652 -27.34 0.06 20.78
C THR A 652 -26.26 1.11 20.99
N VAL A 653 -25.25 0.81 21.80
CA VAL A 653 -24.05 1.64 21.99
C VAL A 653 -22.83 0.89 21.48
N ASN A 654 -22.12 1.51 20.53
CA ASN A 654 -20.85 1.02 19.99
C ASN A 654 -19.74 1.89 20.56
N TYR A 655 -18.76 1.26 21.18
CA TYR A 655 -17.65 1.93 21.83
C TYR A 655 -16.35 1.19 21.59
N GLN A 656 -15.26 1.94 21.65
CA GLN A 656 -13.91 1.43 21.50
C GLN A 656 -13.16 1.70 22.79
N TYR A 657 -12.38 0.73 23.26
CA TYR A 657 -11.59 0.85 24.47
C TYR A 657 -10.15 0.36 24.23
N CYS A 658 -9.21 1.04 24.86
CA CYS A 658 -7.78 0.86 24.67
C CYS A 658 -7.08 0.78 26.02
N LYS A 659 -5.86 0.26 26.05
CA LYS A 659 -5.02 0.31 27.24
C LYS A 659 -4.63 1.77 27.58
N HIS A 660 -4.63 2.11 28.86
CA HIS A 660 -4.40 3.45 29.39
C HIS A 660 -3.02 3.99 29.01
N GLY A 661 -2.97 5.23 28.53
CA GLY A 661 -1.73 6.01 28.41
C GLY A 661 -0.79 5.66 27.25
N THR A 662 -1.07 4.61 26.46
CA THR A 662 -0.17 4.19 25.37
C THR A 662 -0.79 4.18 23.98
N GLY A 663 -2.13 4.26 23.83
CA GLY A 663 -2.75 3.85 22.57
C GLY A 663 -2.37 2.39 22.22
N GLY A 664 -2.80 1.88 21.07
CA GLY A 664 -2.48 0.51 20.63
C GLY A 664 -3.68 -0.23 20.03
N VAL A 665 -3.73 -1.55 20.22
CA VAL A 665 -4.83 -2.40 19.72
C VAL A 665 -6.09 -2.15 20.53
N CYS A 666 -6.86 -1.17 20.09
CA CYS A 666 -8.13 -0.86 20.69
C CYS A 666 -9.19 -1.86 20.24
N ARG A 667 -9.99 -2.32 21.19
CA ARG A 667 -11.04 -3.31 20.95
C ARG A 667 -12.38 -2.62 20.82
N PHE A 668 -13.22 -3.17 19.94
CA PHE A 668 -14.60 -2.73 19.81
C PHE A 668 -15.50 -3.60 20.67
N ALA A 669 -16.42 -2.94 21.34
CA ALA A 669 -17.52 -3.59 22.00
C ALA A 669 -18.82 -2.90 21.59
N THR A 670 -19.86 -3.72 21.50
CA THR A 670 -21.22 -3.24 21.28
C THR A 670 -22.07 -3.79 22.40
N GLN A 671 -22.78 -2.90 23.08
CA GLN A 671 -23.75 -3.27 24.10
C GLN A 671 -25.12 -2.82 23.63
N GLN A 672 -26.10 -3.71 23.74
CA GLN A 672 -27.48 -3.42 23.40
C GLN A 672 -28.38 -3.61 24.63
N TRP A 673 -29.32 -2.70 24.82
CA TRP A 673 -30.35 -2.80 25.84
C TRP A 673 -31.74 -2.65 25.23
N LYS A 674 -32.70 -3.38 25.80
CA LYS A 674 -34.13 -3.13 25.62
C LYS A 674 -34.65 -2.36 26.83
N LEU A 675 -35.20 -1.19 26.54
CA LEU A 675 -35.64 -0.18 27.50
C LEU A 675 -37.16 0.01 27.33
N PRO A 676 -37.99 -0.64 28.14
CA PRO A 676 -39.41 -0.32 28.22
C PRO A 676 -39.56 1.04 28.92
N LEU A 677 -40.14 2.02 28.23
CA LEU A 677 -40.32 3.39 28.71
C LEU A 677 -41.79 3.74 28.81
N THR A 678 -42.17 4.38 29.93
CA THR A 678 -43.46 5.05 30.09
C THR A 678 -43.22 6.56 30.21
N VAL A 679 -43.63 7.33 29.22
CA VAL A 679 -43.51 8.79 29.24
C VAL A 679 -44.74 9.39 29.92
N ALA A 680 -44.53 10.17 30.98
CA ALA A 680 -45.58 10.79 31.78
C ALA A 680 -45.21 12.23 32.19
N SER A 681 -46.15 12.96 32.82
CA SER A 681 -45.91 14.32 33.32
C SER A 681 -44.96 14.38 34.52
N GLN A 682 -44.82 13.27 35.25
CA GLN A 682 -43.85 13.09 36.32
C GLN A 682 -43.08 11.78 36.08
N GLY A 683 -41.76 11.83 36.20
CA GLY A 683 -40.86 10.71 35.97
C GLY A 683 -39.41 11.17 36.05
N THR A 684 -38.48 10.24 35.94
CA THR A 684 -37.05 10.59 35.87
C THR A 684 -36.73 11.27 34.53
N ASP A 685 -35.79 12.20 34.53
CA ASP A 685 -35.19 12.77 33.31
C ASP A 685 -33.90 12.04 32.90
N ARG A 686 -33.48 11.03 33.70
CA ARG A 686 -32.23 10.31 33.53
C ARG A 686 -32.36 8.80 33.70
N ILE A 687 -31.67 8.05 32.85
CA ILE A 687 -31.42 6.61 32.99
C ILE A 687 -29.90 6.37 33.04
N THR A 688 -29.46 5.51 33.95
CA THR A 688 -28.06 5.07 34.05
C THR A 688 -27.94 3.61 33.66
N LEU A 689 -27.00 3.30 32.78
CA LEU A 689 -26.73 1.97 32.22
C LEU A 689 -25.30 1.56 32.51
N THR A 690 -25.03 0.26 32.49
CA THR A 690 -23.67 -0.29 32.58
C THR A 690 -23.39 -1.15 31.37
N ALA A 691 -22.28 -0.88 30.68
CA ALA A 691 -21.79 -1.65 29.54
C ALA A 691 -20.57 -2.48 29.92
N LYS A 692 -20.51 -3.72 29.41
CA LYS A 692 -19.40 -4.66 29.62
C LYS A 692 -18.94 -5.19 28.26
N PRO A 693 -17.63 -5.07 27.92
CA PRO A 693 -17.11 -5.50 26.63
C PRO A 693 -16.95 -7.02 26.47
#